data_AF-A0AA97L4F0-F1
#
_entry.id   AF-A0AA97L4F0-F1
#
_cell.length_a   1.000
_cell.length_b   1.000
_cell.length_c   1.000
_cell.angle_alpha   90.00
_cell.angle_beta   90.00
_cell.angle_gamma   90.00
#
_symmetry.space_group_name_H-M   'P 1'
#
loop_
_entity.id
_entity.type
_entity.pdbx_description
1 polymer ?
#
loop_
_entity_poly.entity_id
_entity_poly.type
_entity_poly.pdbx_seq_one_letter_code
_entity_poly.pdbx_strand_id
1 'polypeptide(L)'
;MWTKQVLAIMEKSIVLLQEVTDGSLYEGVAYGSYTTRSLFQYMFLVQRHFDINHFKHPWLKQHFAFMYRTVLPGFQRTVAIADSNYNWFYGPESQLVFLDKFVMRNGSGNWLADQIRKNRVLEGPGTPSKGQRWCTLHTEFLWYDANLGFVPPPDYGIPKLHYFEDWGVVTYGSALPAEVNRPFLSFKSGKLGGRAIYDIVHRNKYKEWIKGWRNFNAGHEHPDQNSFTFAPNGVPFITEALYGPKYTFLNNVLMFAPAASKSCFYPWEGQVTEDCSSKWLKYKHDLAADCQGRVVAAMERGGIIFIRGEGVGAYNPKLKLKSLQRNLLLLHPQLLLLVDQIHLDDDSPLEVASSFFHNVDVPFEETVIDDVHGAFIRQRDGAYKMYWMDDTGYSEKAVVASRMYPRGYPYNGTNYVNVTTHLRSPITRAVYLFIGPSIDVQSFNVHGNSQQLDVFITTGEHAYAAYLWTVEDKSHSVFAQVIADRQKILFDRTSTIRSSVVSEIRDYVELVEQNLQHFKPVFQQLEKQILSRVRNTDGFRKTAERLLQFSDKRQTEEAIDRIFAISQRQQQQSRGKRNRKVAKGFVDAGPDIFAQIEVNERKVRQKAQTLAQKELPVDEEEEMKDLLDFADITYRQHKNNVLIKGQYGPAQMLATVRSSAPSMSASYTRLFLILNIVIFFVMLAMQLTWFQKAKSLHSQRCLYAVLLIDSCILLWLYSSCSQSQC
;
A
#
# COMPACT_ATOMS: atom_id res chain seq x y z
N MET A 1 -14.16 -27.53 -0.97
CA MET A 1 -12.71 -27.37 -0.68
C MET A 1 -12.29 -25.90 -0.77
N TRP A 2 -12.48 -25.20 -1.89
CA TRP A 2 -12.05 -23.79 -2.05
C TRP A 2 -12.64 -22.82 -1.03
N THR A 3 -13.95 -22.86 -0.78
CA THR A 3 -14.59 -22.00 0.25
C THR A 3 -13.96 -22.19 1.62
N LYS A 4 -13.72 -23.45 2.04
CA LYS A 4 -13.07 -23.74 3.32
C LYS A 4 -11.67 -23.11 3.40
N GLN A 5 -10.88 -23.18 2.33
CA GLN A 5 -9.55 -22.61 2.28
C GLN A 5 -9.58 -21.07 2.39
N VAL A 6 -10.48 -20.41 1.64
CA VAL A 6 -10.66 -18.95 1.69
C VAL A 6 -11.06 -18.50 3.09
N LEU A 7 -12.09 -19.14 3.68
CA LEU A 7 -12.53 -18.83 5.04
C LEU A 7 -11.38 -19.04 6.04
N ALA A 8 -10.63 -20.14 5.94
CA ALA A 8 -9.54 -20.43 6.88
C ALA A 8 -8.40 -19.39 6.83
N ILE A 9 -8.15 -18.74 5.70
CA ILE A 9 -7.14 -17.68 5.56
C ILE A 9 -7.71 -16.34 6.05
N MET A 10 -8.89 -15.98 5.55
CA MET A 10 -9.49 -14.67 5.81
C MET A 10 -9.94 -14.52 7.27
N GLU A 11 -10.53 -15.56 7.87
CA GLU A 11 -10.93 -15.52 9.27
C GLU A 11 -9.74 -15.35 10.21
N LYS A 12 -8.60 -16.00 9.94
CA LYS A 12 -7.36 -15.75 10.70
C LYS A 12 -6.90 -14.31 10.57
N SER A 13 -6.92 -13.79 9.35
CA SER A 13 -6.50 -12.40 9.07
C SER A 13 -7.41 -11.39 9.77
N ILE A 14 -8.72 -11.62 9.79
CA ILE A 14 -9.70 -10.80 10.52
C ILE A 14 -9.44 -10.85 12.03
N VAL A 15 -9.14 -12.02 12.58
CA VAL A 15 -8.76 -12.13 13.99
C VAL A 15 -7.53 -11.27 14.29
N LEU A 16 -6.44 -11.42 13.53
CA LEU A 16 -5.23 -10.61 13.72
C LEU A 16 -5.50 -9.10 13.59
N LEU A 17 -6.40 -8.72 12.67
CA LEU A 17 -6.79 -7.32 12.43
C LEU A 17 -7.48 -6.67 13.64
N GLN A 18 -8.01 -7.43 14.60
CA GLN A 18 -8.60 -6.85 15.82
C GLN A 18 -7.56 -6.10 16.67
N GLU A 19 -6.27 -6.41 16.54
CA GLU A 19 -5.21 -5.72 17.28
C GLU A 19 -4.84 -4.36 16.69
N VAL A 20 -5.27 -4.08 15.46
CA VAL A 20 -5.12 -2.76 14.83
C VAL A 20 -6.26 -1.87 15.32
N THR A 21 -5.98 -1.08 16.36
CA THR A 21 -7.00 -0.36 17.13
C THR A 21 -7.42 0.98 16.54
N ASP A 22 -6.67 1.52 15.58
CA ASP A 22 -6.87 2.85 14.99
C ASP A 22 -7.54 2.82 13.61
N GLY A 23 -7.91 1.63 13.12
CA GLY A 23 -8.57 1.46 11.82
C GLY A 23 -7.63 1.61 10.61
N SER A 24 -6.33 1.79 10.84
CA SER A 24 -5.34 1.98 9.78
C SER A 24 -4.94 0.66 9.09
N LEU A 25 -4.12 0.77 8.04
CA LEU A 25 -3.39 -0.35 7.43
C LEU A 25 -1.96 0.12 7.17
N TYR A 26 -0.98 -0.72 7.55
CA TYR A 26 0.45 -0.36 7.56
C TYR A 26 1.01 -0.01 6.17
N GLU A 27 0.45 -0.56 5.10
CA GLU A 27 0.83 -0.31 3.71
C GLU A 27 0.38 1.07 3.18
N GLY A 28 -0.22 1.91 4.02
CA GLY A 28 -0.67 3.24 3.65
C GLY A 28 -2.03 3.27 2.95
N VAL A 29 -2.47 4.48 2.57
CA VAL A 29 -3.87 4.72 2.16
C VAL A 29 -4.19 4.11 0.80
N ALA A 30 -3.25 4.16 -0.14
CA ALA A 30 -3.44 3.60 -1.47
C ALA A 30 -3.59 2.07 -1.44
N TYR A 31 -2.63 1.34 -0.87
CA TYR A 31 -2.76 -0.11 -0.66
C TYR A 31 -3.86 -0.46 0.33
N GLY A 32 -4.13 0.39 1.33
CA GLY A 32 -5.28 0.22 2.21
C GLY A 32 -6.61 0.20 1.45
N SER A 33 -6.76 1.03 0.41
CA SER A 33 -7.92 1.00 -0.48
C SER A 33 -8.00 -0.29 -1.33
N TYR A 34 -6.84 -0.86 -1.70
CA TYR A 34 -6.76 -2.17 -2.35
C TYR A 34 -7.26 -3.26 -1.40
N THR A 35 -6.68 -3.36 -0.20
CA THR A 35 -7.05 -4.37 0.80
C THR A 35 -8.53 -4.30 1.14
N THR A 36 -9.05 -3.10 1.41
CA THR A 36 -10.47 -2.91 1.79
C THR A 36 -11.44 -3.18 0.66
N ARG A 37 -11.06 -3.00 -0.61
CA ARG A 37 -11.89 -3.40 -1.77
C ARG A 37 -12.31 -4.88 -1.65
N SER A 38 -11.36 -5.76 -1.38
CA SER A 38 -11.60 -7.20 -1.30
C SER A 38 -12.11 -7.62 0.07
N LEU A 39 -11.60 -7.01 1.15
CA LEU A 39 -12.04 -7.33 2.51
C LEU A 39 -13.53 -7.01 2.72
N PHE A 40 -14.03 -5.91 2.18
CA PHE A 40 -15.45 -5.54 2.32
C PHE A 40 -16.36 -6.44 1.47
N GLN A 41 -15.90 -6.86 0.28
CA GLN A 41 -16.59 -7.89 -0.49
C GLN A 41 -16.65 -9.21 0.29
N TYR A 42 -15.55 -9.62 0.92
CA TYR A 42 -15.52 -10.79 1.78
C TYR A 42 -16.56 -10.69 2.90
N MET A 43 -16.49 -9.63 3.72
CA MET A 43 -17.40 -9.41 4.85
C MET A 43 -18.87 -9.40 4.40
N PHE A 44 -19.19 -8.74 3.28
CA PHE A 44 -20.54 -8.72 2.72
C PHE A 44 -21.01 -10.11 2.27
N LEU A 45 -20.19 -10.82 1.48
CA LEU A 45 -20.57 -12.08 0.87
C LEU A 45 -20.66 -13.21 1.89
N VAL A 46 -19.74 -13.29 2.85
CA VAL A 46 -19.79 -14.36 3.88
C VAL A 46 -20.96 -14.15 4.84
N GLN A 47 -21.31 -12.91 5.17
CA GLN A 47 -22.54 -12.65 5.91
C GLN A 47 -23.76 -13.06 5.08
N ARG A 48 -23.84 -12.63 3.82
CA ARG A 48 -25.01 -12.90 2.96
C ARG A 48 -25.21 -14.39 2.72
N HIS A 49 -24.15 -15.14 2.46
CA HIS A 49 -24.22 -16.52 1.98
C HIS A 49 -24.04 -17.57 3.07
N PHE A 50 -23.32 -17.26 4.15
CA PHE A 50 -22.99 -18.21 5.21
C PHE A 50 -23.38 -17.72 6.61
N ASP A 51 -23.95 -16.52 6.74
CA ASP A 51 -24.28 -15.93 8.05
C ASP A 51 -23.06 -15.82 8.99
N ILE A 52 -21.91 -15.44 8.43
CA ILE A 52 -20.69 -15.12 9.18
C ILE A 52 -20.59 -13.59 9.27
N ASN A 53 -20.75 -13.03 10.48
CA ASN A 53 -20.89 -11.58 10.66
C ASN A 53 -19.62 -10.90 11.17
N HIS A 54 -19.10 -9.96 10.38
CA HIS A 54 -17.94 -9.13 10.74
C HIS A 54 -18.24 -7.62 10.83
N PHE A 55 -19.48 -7.18 10.69
CA PHE A 55 -19.81 -5.74 10.63
C PHE A 55 -19.63 -5.01 11.97
N LYS A 56 -19.46 -5.74 13.08
CA LYS A 56 -19.18 -5.17 14.41
C LYS A 56 -17.69 -5.16 14.78
N HIS A 57 -16.82 -5.55 13.85
CA HIS A 57 -15.39 -5.66 14.08
C HIS A 57 -14.77 -4.33 14.58
N PRO A 58 -13.92 -4.33 15.62
CA PRO A 58 -13.40 -3.10 16.23
C PRO A 58 -12.63 -2.22 15.24
N TRP A 59 -11.70 -2.81 14.47
CA TRP A 59 -10.98 -2.10 13.41
C TRP A 59 -11.92 -1.46 12.38
N LEU A 60 -13.00 -2.15 11.99
CA LEU A 60 -13.92 -1.65 10.97
C LEU A 60 -14.65 -0.39 11.42
N LYS A 61 -14.97 -0.29 12.71
CA LYS A 61 -15.58 0.91 13.31
C LYS A 61 -14.65 2.13 13.28
N GLN A 62 -13.34 1.90 13.31
CA GLN A 62 -12.33 2.96 13.27
C GLN A 62 -11.88 3.30 11.85
N HIS A 63 -12.12 2.42 10.87
CA HIS A 63 -11.61 2.58 9.51
C HIS A 63 -12.06 3.86 8.78
N PHE A 64 -13.20 4.46 9.17
CA PHE A 64 -13.57 5.78 8.66
C PHE A 64 -12.52 6.85 8.99
N ALA A 65 -11.91 6.80 10.17
CA ALA A 65 -10.84 7.73 10.55
C ALA A 65 -9.64 7.61 9.60
N PHE A 66 -9.28 6.40 9.17
CA PHE A 66 -8.19 6.19 8.22
C PHE A 66 -8.43 6.90 6.88
N MET A 67 -9.67 6.90 6.36
CA MET A 67 -10.00 7.61 5.11
C MET A 67 -10.20 9.11 5.32
N TYR A 68 -10.82 9.52 6.44
CA TYR A 68 -11.17 10.91 6.71
C TYR A 68 -9.97 11.74 7.20
N ARG A 69 -9.06 11.15 7.98
CA ARG A 69 -7.92 11.87 8.60
C ARG A 69 -6.66 11.88 7.76
N THR A 70 -6.66 11.22 6.61
CA THR A 70 -5.50 11.15 5.70
C THR A 70 -5.72 11.87 4.37
N VAL A 71 -6.93 12.38 4.11
CA VAL A 71 -7.23 13.18 2.93
C VAL A 71 -6.78 14.62 3.15
N LEU A 72 -6.06 15.17 2.16
CA LEU A 72 -5.60 16.56 2.17
C LEU A 72 -6.76 17.52 1.88
N PRO A 73 -6.59 18.82 2.20
CA PRO A 73 -7.53 19.86 1.84
C PRO A 73 -7.87 19.82 0.34
N GLY A 74 -9.16 19.97 0.01
CA GLY A 74 -9.66 19.88 -1.36
C GLY A 74 -10.00 18.46 -1.84
N PHE A 75 -9.85 17.43 -1.01
CA PHE A 75 -10.37 16.07 -1.25
C PHE A 75 -9.80 15.34 -2.48
N GLN A 76 -8.65 15.76 -2.99
CA GLN A 76 -8.02 15.19 -4.20
C GLN A 76 -6.87 14.24 -3.91
N ARG A 77 -6.12 14.50 -2.84
CA ARG A 77 -4.89 13.80 -2.47
C ARG A 77 -5.01 13.19 -1.08
N THR A 78 -4.22 12.16 -0.84
CA THR A 78 -4.01 11.59 0.50
C THR A 78 -2.58 11.87 0.96
N VAL A 79 -2.29 11.55 2.23
CA VAL A 79 -0.95 11.71 2.82
C VAL A 79 0.16 10.99 2.04
N ALA A 80 -0.20 9.96 1.25
CA ALA A 80 0.69 9.25 0.33
C ALA A 80 1.95 8.60 0.95
N ILE A 81 1.89 8.26 2.24
CA ILE A 81 2.91 7.45 2.94
C ILE A 81 2.95 6.03 2.34
N ALA A 82 4.16 5.44 2.32
CA ALA A 82 4.47 4.13 1.74
C ALA A 82 4.31 4.10 0.21
N ASP A 83 4.38 2.91 -0.41
CA ASP A 83 4.15 2.77 -1.85
C ASP A 83 2.72 3.24 -2.20
N SER A 84 2.62 4.45 -2.73
CA SER A 84 1.33 5.11 -2.93
C SER A 84 1.24 5.75 -4.32
N ASN A 85 0.00 5.91 -4.79
CA ASN A 85 -0.29 6.97 -5.75
C ASN A 85 -0.58 8.29 -5.00
N TYR A 86 -1.08 9.30 -5.70
CA TYR A 86 -1.46 10.57 -5.08
C TYR A 86 -2.66 10.45 -4.11
N ASN A 87 -3.42 9.36 -4.14
CA ASN A 87 -4.67 9.23 -3.39
C ASN A 87 -5.04 7.78 -3.00
N TRP A 88 -5.85 7.07 -3.80
CA TRP A 88 -6.33 5.72 -3.58
C TRP A 88 -6.17 4.89 -4.86
N PHE A 89 -5.84 3.60 -4.74
CA PHE A 89 -5.84 2.70 -5.90
C PHE A 89 -7.24 2.30 -6.35
N TYR A 90 -8.17 2.08 -5.41
CA TYR A 90 -9.54 1.65 -5.73
C TYR A 90 -10.58 2.42 -4.92
N GLY A 91 -11.63 2.90 -5.59
CA GLY A 91 -12.67 3.73 -4.97
C GLY A 91 -12.13 5.14 -4.63
N PRO A 92 -12.26 5.62 -3.38
CA PRO A 92 -12.70 4.91 -2.17
C PRO A 92 -14.22 4.99 -1.90
N GLU A 93 -15.01 5.52 -2.83
CA GLU A 93 -16.45 5.74 -2.60
C GLU A 93 -17.21 4.47 -2.24
N SER A 94 -16.90 3.36 -2.92
CA SER A 94 -17.48 2.04 -2.62
C SER A 94 -17.26 1.63 -1.16
N GLN A 95 -16.04 1.81 -0.65
CA GLN A 95 -15.68 1.52 0.73
C GLN A 95 -16.38 2.46 1.71
N LEU A 96 -16.50 3.74 1.38
CA LEU A 96 -17.13 4.74 2.23
C LEU A 96 -18.65 4.54 2.37
N VAL A 97 -19.35 4.26 1.28
CA VAL A 97 -20.80 3.98 1.33
C VAL A 97 -21.08 2.62 1.98
N PHE A 98 -20.16 1.65 1.87
CA PHE A 98 -20.20 0.41 2.64
C PHE A 98 -20.12 0.68 4.15
N LEU A 99 -19.15 1.48 4.59
CA LEU A 99 -19.02 1.85 6.00
C LEU A 99 -20.27 2.56 6.50
N ASP A 100 -20.86 3.45 5.70
CA ASP A 100 -22.08 4.14 6.11
C ASP A 100 -23.26 3.18 6.24
N LYS A 101 -23.50 2.33 5.24
CA LYS A 101 -24.63 1.39 5.25
C LYS A 101 -24.52 0.33 6.35
N PHE A 102 -23.34 -0.23 6.58
CA PHE A 102 -23.20 -1.41 7.43
C PHE A 102 -22.59 -1.12 8.81
N VAL A 103 -22.01 0.06 9.02
CA VAL A 103 -21.23 0.36 10.25
C VAL A 103 -21.71 1.64 10.93
N MET A 104 -21.56 2.80 10.29
CA MET A 104 -21.76 4.12 10.91
C MET A 104 -23.22 4.57 10.91
N ARG A 105 -23.91 4.35 9.79
CA ARG A 105 -25.33 4.68 9.57
C ARG A 105 -25.70 6.12 9.95
N ASN A 106 -24.84 7.08 9.61
CA ASN A 106 -24.98 8.47 10.02
C ASN A 106 -24.86 9.49 8.87
N GLY A 107 -24.53 9.04 7.65
CA GLY A 107 -24.41 9.91 6.47
C GLY A 107 -23.01 10.45 6.19
N SER A 108 -22.06 10.25 7.12
CA SER A 108 -20.68 10.75 6.98
C SER A 108 -19.88 10.02 5.91
N GLY A 109 -20.15 8.73 5.70
CA GLY A 109 -19.51 7.96 4.64
C GLY A 109 -20.00 8.40 3.27
N ASN A 110 -21.31 8.54 3.11
CA ASN A 110 -21.94 9.08 1.91
C ASN A 110 -21.44 10.49 1.60
N TRP A 111 -21.35 11.36 2.61
CA TRP A 111 -20.82 12.72 2.46
C TRP A 111 -19.38 12.73 1.96
N LEU A 112 -18.48 11.95 2.57
CA LEU A 112 -17.07 11.94 2.17
C LEU A 112 -16.90 11.36 0.76
N ALA A 113 -17.68 10.33 0.42
CA ALA A 113 -17.70 9.77 -0.93
C ALA A 113 -18.11 10.82 -1.97
N ASP A 114 -19.10 11.65 -1.65
CA ASP A 114 -19.54 12.75 -2.52
C ASP A 114 -18.49 13.86 -2.67
N GLN A 115 -17.81 14.25 -1.57
CA GLN A 115 -16.72 15.23 -1.63
C GLN A 115 -15.60 14.74 -2.56
N ILE A 116 -15.16 13.49 -2.40
CA ILE A 116 -14.12 12.90 -3.24
C ILE A 116 -14.59 12.80 -4.69
N ARG A 117 -15.82 12.33 -4.92
CA ARG A 117 -16.38 12.17 -6.27
C ARG A 117 -16.42 13.49 -7.04
N LYS A 118 -16.86 14.57 -6.38
CA LYS A 118 -16.99 15.91 -6.97
C LYS A 118 -15.65 16.57 -7.26
N ASN A 119 -14.64 16.32 -6.43
CA ASN A 119 -13.34 16.97 -6.54
C ASN A 119 -12.31 16.18 -7.34
N ARG A 120 -12.64 14.97 -7.80
CA ARG A 120 -11.69 14.08 -8.47
C ARG A 120 -11.05 14.71 -9.72
N VAL A 121 -9.74 14.56 -9.82
CA VAL A 121 -8.93 15.07 -10.94
C VAL A 121 -9.28 14.33 -12.22
N LEU A 122 -9.55 15.08 -13.29
CA LEU A 122 -9.90 14.54 -14.61
C LEU A 122 -8.66 14.25 -15.47
N GLU A 123 -7.67 15.13 -15.41
CA GLU A 123 -6.39 15.01 -16.14
C GLU A 123 -5.24 15.54 -15.28
N GLY A 124 -4.06 14.91 -15.41
CA GLY A 124 -2.84 15.28 -14.67
C GLY A 124 -2.61 14.49 -13.37
N PRO A 125 -1.71 14.97 -12.49
CA PRO A 125 -1.37 14.33 -11.21
C PRO A 125 -2.60 14.03 -10.35
N GLY A 126 -2.75 12.78 -9.92
CA GLY A 126 -3.91 12.31 -9.15
C GLY A 126 -5.09 11.76 -9.95
N THR A 127 -5.00 11.77 -11.29
CA THR A 127 -5.99 11.09 -12.14
C THR A 127 -5.96 9.58 -11.90
N PRO A 128 -7.10 8.92 -11.60
CA PRO A 128 -7.14 7.48 -11.45
C PRO A 128 -6.75 6.75 -12.74
N SER A 129 -5.96 5.68 -12.62
CA SER A 129 -5.47 4.92 -13.77
C SER A 129 -6.63 4.26 -14.55
N LYS A 130 -6.45 4.07 -15.87
CA LYS A 130 -7.48 3.45 -16.74
C LYS A 130 -7.91 2.07 -16.26
N GLY A 131 -6.98 1.26 -15.74
CA GLY A 131 -7.25 -0.10 -15.26
C GLY A 131 -8.00 -0.16 -13.92
N GLN A 132 -7.96 0.91 -13.12
CA GLN A 132 -8.50 0.90 -11.76
C GLN A 132 -9.80 1.72 -11.60
N ARG A 133 -9.94 2.80 -12.37
CA ARG A 133 -10.96 3.85 -12.17
C ARG A 133 -12.43 3.41 -12.18
N TRP A 134 -12.75 2.27 -12.79
CA TRP A 134 -14.12 1.75 -12.88
C TRP A 134 -14.35 0.48 -12.06
N CYS A 135 -13.31 -0.03 -11.40
CA CYS A 135 -13.33 -1.33 -10.74
C CYS A 135 -14.44 -1.46 -9.69
N THR A 136 -14.71 -0.40 -8.93
CA THR A 136 -15.59 -0.45 -7.75
C THR A 136 -16.96 0.23 -7.94
N LEU A 137 -17.28 0.73 -9.13
CA LEU A 137 -18.55 1.42 -9.40
C LEU A 137 -19.78 0.53 -9.13
N HIS A 138 -19.68 -0.77 -9.45
CA HIS A 138 -20.78 -1.70 -9.25
C HIS A 138 -21.07 -1.98 -7.77
N THR A 139 -20.04 -2.11 -6.93
CA THR A 139 -20.22 -2.28 -5.48
C THR A 139 -20.64 -0.99 -4.80
N GLU A 140 -20.13 0.16 -5.24
CA GLU A 140 -20.60 1.47 -4.80
C GLU A 140 -22.11 1.61 -5.02
N PHE A 141 -22.59 1.27 -6.21
CA PHE A 141 -24.02 1.28 -6.53
C PHE A 141 -24.84 0.34 -5.62
N LEU A 142 -24.37 -0.89 -5.39
CA LEU A 142 -25.08 -1.88 -4.57
C LEU A 142 -25.08 -1.55 -3.06
N TRP A 143 -24.00 -0.95 -2.58
CA TRP A 143 -23.78 -0.67 -1.16
C TRP A 143 -24.17 0.74 -0.75
N TYR A 144 -24.52 1.62 -1.67
CA TYR A 144 -25.15 2.89 -1.32
C TYR A 144 -26.51 2.66 -0.62
N ASP A 145 -26.79 3.49 0.39
CA ASP A 145 -28.09 3.58 1.07
C ASP A 145 -28.59 5.02 0.98
N ALA A 146 -29.55 5.25 0.09
CA ALA A 146 -30.09 6.57 -0.19
C ALA A 146 -30.90 7.17 0.98
N ASN A 147 -31.26 6.37 1.98
CA ASN A 147 -31.95 6.87 3.17
C ASN A 147 -30.99 7.58 4.14
N LEU A 148 -29.68 7.36 3.99
CA LEU A 148 -28.64 8.07 4.73
C LEU A 148 -28.24 9.30 3.90
N GLY A 149 -28.61 10.50 4.35
CA GLY A 149 -28.24 11.75 3.68
C GLY A 149 -26.73 12.00 3.64
N PHE A 150 -26.30 13.07 2.97
CA PHE A 150 -24.90 13.50 2.92
C PHE A 150 -24.60 14.43 4.11
N VAL A 151 -24.29 13.85 5.27
CA VAL A 151 -24.07 14.60 6.51
C VAL A 151 -22.57 14.68 6.80
N PRO A 152 -21.93 15.86 6.84
CA PRO A 152 -20.52 15.95 7.23
C PRO A 152 -20.31 15.49 8.68
N PRO A 153 -19.12 14.95 9.02
CA PRO A 153 -18.73 14.76 10.41
C PRO A 153 -18.86 16.06 11.21
N PRO A 154 -19.23 16.02 12.51
CA PRO A 154 -19.47 17.23 13.30
C PRO A 154 -18.28 18.19 13.41
N ASP A 155 -17.07 17.72 13.15
CA ASP A 155 -15.84 18.50 13.20
C ASP A 155 -15.33 18.95 11.84
N TYR A 156 -16.10 18.73 10.75
CA TYR A 156 -15.74 19.22 9.43
C TYR A 156 -15.55 20.74 9.42
N GLY A 157 -14.53 21.21 8.70
CA GLY A 157 -14.15 22.63 8.64
C GLY A 157 -13.35 23.12 9.85
N ILE A 158 -13.14 22.27 10.86
CA ILE A 158 -12.27 22.56 12.01
C ILE A 158 -10.99 21.74 11.85
N PRO A 159 -9.80 22.38 11.76
CA PRO A 159 -8.54 21.64 11.76
C PRO A 159 -8.44 20.80 13.04
N LYS A 160 -8.13 19.52 12.89
CA LYS A 160 -8.05 18.58 14.01
C LYS A 160 -6.77 17.78 13.95
N LEU A 161 -6.12 17.64 15.11
CA LEU A 161 -5.01 16.71 15.32
C LEU A 161 -5.56 15.29 15.53
N HIS A 162 -5.00 14.33 14.81
CA HIS A 162 -5.31 12.92 14.96
C HIS A 162 -4.02 12.09 15.00
N TYR A 163 -3.98 11.08 15.86
CA TYR A 163 -2.85 10.16 15.98
C TYR A 163 -3.34 8.73 15.78
N PHE A 164 -2.78 8.05 14.79
CA PHE A 164 -2.94 6.63 14.53
C PHE A 164 -1.89 5.87 15.33
N GLU A 165 -2.28 5.34 16.49
CA GLU A 165 -1.34 4.75 17.44
C GLU A 165 -0.78 3.39 17.01
N ASP A 166 -1.44 2.69 16.10
CA ASP A 166 -0.93 1.46 15.51
C ASP A 166 0.00 1.79 14.34
N TRP A 167 -0.43 2.67 13.43
CA TRP A 167 0.36 3.06 12.27
C TRP A 167 1.59 3.90 12.63
N GLY A 168 1.52 4.67 13.72
CA GLY A 168 2.55 5.62 14.13
C GLY A 168 2.54 6.91 13.31
N VAL A 169 1.36 7.36 12.86
CA VAL A 169 1.18 8.56 12.03
C VAL A 169 0.33 9.60 12.75
N VAL A 170 0.79 10.84 12.76
CA VAL A 170 0.02 12.02 13.19
C VAL A 170 -0.42 12.78 11.96
N THR A 171 -1.66 13.25 11.94
CA THR A 171 -2.16 14.20 10.95
C THR A 171 -2.84 15.39 11.61
N TYR A 172 -2.79 16.55 10.97
CA TYR A 172 -3.48 17.76 11.37
C TYR A 172 -4.10 18.44 10.15
N GLY A 173 -5.35 18.87 10.26
CA GLY A 173 -6.03 19.65 9.21
C GLY A 173 -6.47 18.83 7.98
N SER A 174 -6.73 17.54 8.18
CA SER A 174 -7.32 16.66 7.16
C SER A 174 -8.76 17.06 6.78
N ALA A 175 -9.19 16.71 5.57
CA ALA A 175 -10.57 16.86 5.10
C ALA A 175 -11.14 18.29 5.21
N LEU A 176 -10.29 19.29 5.00
CA LEU A 176 -10.69 20.69 4.93
C LEU A 176 -10.99 21.11 3.48
N PRO A 177 -11.73 22.20 3.27
CA PRO A 177 -11.70 22.93 2.01
C PRO A 177 -10.27 23.39 1.67
N ALA A 178 -9.93 23.45 0.38
CA ALA A 178 -8.67 24.05 -0.07
C ALA A 178 -8.79 25.58 -0.06
N GLU A 179 -8.45 26.19 1.07
CA GLU A 179 -8.54 27.64 1.31
C GLU A 179 -7.28 28.14 2.02
N VAL A 180 -7.05 29.45 1.97
CA VAL A 180 -5.97 30.11 2.70
C VAL A 180 -6.10 29.84 4.20
N ASN A 181 -4.97 29.58 4.88
CA ASN A 181 -4.91 29.24 6.30
C ASN A 181 -5.65 27.93 6.67
N ARG A 182 -5.88 27.02 5.71
CA ARG A 182 -6.34 25.65 5.96
C ARG A 182 -5.19 24.67 5.68
N PRO A 183 -4.31 24.43 6.66
CA PRO A 183 -3.11 23.64 6.45
C PRO A 183 -3.40 22.17 6.56
N PHE A 184 -2.53 21.37 5.96
CA PHE A 184 -2.35 19.97 6.31
C PHE A 184 -0.92 19.73 6.76
N LEU A 185 -0.76 18.96 7.83
CA LEU A 185 0.53 18.52 8.36
C LEU A 185 0.43 17.04 8.67
N SER A 186 1.42 16.24 8.27
CA SER A 186 1.56 14.86 8.72
C SER A 186 2.94 14.60 9.29
N PHE A 187 3.06 13.60 10.16
CA PHE A 187 4.32 13.13 10.70
C PHE A 187 4.26 11.61 10.93
N LYS A 188 5.25 10.85 10.45
CA LYS A 188 5.35 9.40 10.68
C LYS A 188 6.55 9.08 11.56
N SER A 189 6.33 8.31 12.62
CA SER A 189 7.39 7.67 13.39
C SER A 189 6.79 6.51 14.18
N GLY A 190 6.88 5.30 13.62
CA GLY A 190 6.14 4.13 14.09
C GLY A 190 6.92 2.82 13.94
N LYS A 191 6.31 1.73 14.38
CA LYS A 191 6.88 0.38 14.23
C LYS A 191 6.66 -0.14 12.81
N LEU A 192 7.65 -0.82 12.25
CA LEU A 192 7.51 -1.56 11.01
C LEU A 192 6.32 -2.53 11.07
N GLY A 193 5.47 -2.53 10.04
CA GLY A 193 4.22 -3.30 9.97
C GLY A 193 3.07 -2.71 10.79
N GLY A 194 3.26 -1.56 11.44
CA GLY A 194 2.37 -1.09 12.49
C GLY A 194 2.58 -1.84 13.82
N ARG A 195 2.14 -1.23 14.91
CA ARG A 195 2.34 -1.76 16.27
C ARG A 195 1.79 -3.18 16.42
N ALA A 196 0.61 -3.48 15.87
CA ALA A 196 -0.01 -4.80 15.97
C ALA A 196 0.88 -5.90 15.38
N ILE A 197 1.28 -5.77 14.12
CA ILE A 197 2.12 -6.77 13.44
C ILE A 197 3.48 -6.89 14.13
N TYR A 198 4.11 -5.76 14.44
CA TYR A 198 5.39 -5.73 15.13
C TYR A 198 5.30 -6.48 16.47
N ASP A 199 4.33 -6.15 17.32
CA ASP A 199 4.19 -6.78 18.64
C ASP A 199 3.78 -8.26 18.53
N ILE A 200 2.98 -8.64 17.53
CA ILE A 200 2.66 -10.05 17.25
C ILE A 200 3.93 -10.85 16.94
N VAL A 201 4.78 -10.33 16.06
CA VAL A 201 6.04 -10.97 15.67
C VAL A 201 7.02 -11.04 16.85
N HIS A 202 7.31 -9.90 17.48
CA HIS A 202 8.36 -9.79 18.50
C HIS A 202 7.98 -10.40 19.84
N ARG A 203 6.67 -10.49 20.15
CA ARG A 203 6.18 -11.15 21.37
C ARG A 203 5.71 -12.58 21.12
N ASN A 204 5.84 -13.08 19.89
CA ASN A 204 5.47 -14.43 19.49
C ASN A 204 4.01 -14.77 19.85
N LYS A 205 3.09 -13.88 19.46
CA LYS A 205 1.64 -14.05 19.63
C LYS A 205 1.07 -14.95 18.53
N TYR A 206 -0.09 -15.57 18.77
CA TYR A 206 -0.78 -16.45 17.81
C TYR A 206 0.08 -17.61 17.29
N LYS A 207 0.73 -18.34 18.21
CA LYS A 207 1.84 -19.28 17.93
C LYS A 207 1.50 -20.41 16.95
N GLU A 208 0.25 -20.81 16.86
CA GLU A 208 -0.27 -21.84 15.95
C GLU A 208 -0.28 -21.35 14.50
N TRP A 209 -0.33 -20.03 14.28
CA TRP A 209 -0.45 -19.42 12.96
C TRP A 209 0.81 -18.69 12.53
N ILE A 210 1.43 -17.95 13.46
CA ILE A 210 2.51 -17.00 13.17
C ILE A 210 3.87 -17.58 13.53
N LYS A 211 4.81 -17.47 12.60
CA LYS A 211 6.21 -17.91 12.68
C LYS A 211 7.13 -16.75 12.30
N GLY A 212 7.03 -15.65 13.04
CA GLY A 212 7.76 -14.41 12.78
C GLY A 212 7.33 -13.69 11.51
N TRP A 213 8.24 -12.90 10.93
CA TRP A 213 8.01 -12.09 9.73
C TRP A 213 7.66 -12.89 8.47
N ARG A 214 7.86 -14.22 8.46
CA ARG A 214 7.41 -15.10 7.36
C ARG A 214 5.92 -14.95 7.03
N ASN A 215 5.10 -14.59 8.01
CA ASN A 215 3.64 -14.50 7.86
C ASN A 215 3.12 -13.10 7.49
N PHE A 216 4.01 -12.10 7.38
CA PHE A 216 3.66 -10.71 7.09
C PHE A 216 4.56 -10.17 5.97
N ASN A 217 4.10 -9.15 5.25
CA ASN A 217 4.87 -8.56 4.15
C ASN A 217 4.96 -7.03 4.27
N ALA A 218 6.02 -6.51 4.90
CA ALA A 218 6.25 -5.07 5.00
C ALA A 218 6.99 -4.48 3.78
N GLY A 219 6.96 -5.16 2.64
CA GLY A 219 7.74 -4.78 1.46
C GLY A 219 7.33 -3.44 0.83
N HIS A 220 6.07 -3.02 1.01
CA HIS A 220 5.52 -1.76 0.49
C HIS A 220 5.73 -0.55 1.41
N GLU A 221 6.22 -0.75 2.65
CA GLU A 221 6.66 0.37 3.49
C GLU A 221 7.95 1.00 2.96
N HIS A 222 8.28 2.19 3.47
CA HIS A 222 9.47 2.95 3.11
C HIS A 222 10.43 3.13 4.30
N PRO A 223 11.72 3.43 4.06
CA PRO A 223 12.65 3.90 5.10
C PRO A 223 12.37 5.37 5.47
N ASP A 224 11.21 5.61 6.10
CA ASP A 224 10.55 6.92 6.25
C ASP A 224 10.26 7.30 7.73
N GLN A 225 10.91 6.66 8.69
CA GLN A 225 10.69 6.99 10.11
C GLN A 225 11.20 8.41 10.41
N ASN A 226 10.40 9.21 11.14
CA ASN A 226 10.53 10.67 11.29
C ASN A 226 10.25 11.51 10.01
N SER A 227 9.58 10.96 8.99
CA SER A 227 9.13 11.76 7.85
C SER A 227 7.98 12.69 8.23
N PHE A 228 7.79 13.75 7.44
CA PHE A 228 6.65 14.67 7.56
C PHE A 228 6.23 15.18 6.18
N THR A 229 4.99 15.67 6.10
CA THR A 229 4.50 16.44 4.94
C THR A 229 3.84 17.73 5.41
N PHE A 230 3.83 18.76 4.55
CA PHE A 230 3.24 20.04 4.87
C PHE A 230 2.59 20.69 3.64
N ALA A 231 1.32 21.07 3.79
CA ALA A 231 0.54 21.78 2.78
C ALA A 231 -0.22 22.97 3.41
N PRO A 232 0.41 24.15 3.56
CA PRO A 232 -0.08 25.23 4.44
C PRO A 232 -1.43 25.86 4.07
N ASN A 233 -1.74 25.98 2.78
CA ASN A 233 -3.04 26.45 2.28
C ASN A 233 -3.79 25.34 1.52
N GLY A 234 -3.53 24.08 1.90
CA GLY A 234 -3.89 22.92 1.07
C GLY A 234 -3.00 22.72 -0.16
N VAL A 235 -2.05 23.63 -0.41
CA VAL A 235 -1.07 23.54 -1.50
C VAL A 235 0.11 22.68 -1.07
N PRO A 236 0.41 21.54 -1.74
CA PRO A 236 1.50 20.64 -1.34
C PRO A 236 2.86 21.33 -1.46
N PHE A 237 3.51 21.59 -0.31
CA PHE A 237 4.84 22.19 -0.24
C PHE A 237 5.91 21.12 -0.01
N ILE A 238 5.86 20.44 1.15
CA ILE A 238 6.69 19.27 1.44
C ILE A 238 5.81 18.04 1.29
N THR A 239 6.12 17.16 0.35
CA THR A 239 5.29 16.00 -0.03
C THR A 239 6.02 14.69 0.17
N GLU A 240 5.28 13.58 0.24
CA GLU A 240 5.86 12.26 0.00
C GLU A 240 6.25 12.11 -1.48
N ALA A 241 7.09 11.12 -1.78
CA ALA A 241 7.64 10.88 -3.11
C ALA A 241 6.87 9.80 -3.94
N LEU A 242 5.77 9.27 -3.40
CA LEU A 242 4.91 8.24 -4.02
C LEU A 242 5.62 6.87 -4.16
N TYR A 243 5.05 5.97 -4.97
CA TYR A 243 5.62 4.66 -5.26
C TYR A 243 6.98 4.79 -5.96
N GLY A 244 8.04 4.44 -5.24
CA GLY A 244 9.41 4.45 -5.73
C GLY A 244 10.35 3.42 -5.09
N PRO A 245 11.64 3.51 -5.45
CA PRO A 245 12.72 2.78 -4.79
C PRO A 245 12.73 2.92 -3.27
N LYS A 246 13.11 1.85 -2.57
CA LYS A 246 13.21 1.82 -1.10
C LYS A 246 14.51 2.43 -0.57
N TYR A 247 14.73 3.70 -0.91
CA TYR A 247 15.91 4.48 -0.51
C TYR A 247 15.57 5.52 0.55
N THR A 248 16.43 5.69 1.56
CA THR A 248 16.18 6.61 2.68
C THR A 248 16.02 8.04 2.21
N PHE A 249 16.91 8.52 1.33
CA PHE A 249 16.87 9.89 0.80
C PHE A 249 15.67 10.19 -0.10
N LEU A 250 14.81 9.22 -0.43
CA LEU A 250 13.56 9.47 -1.15
C LEU A 250 12.40 9.82 -0.21
N ASN A 251 12.66 9.90 1.09
CA ASN A 251 11.71 10.29 2.12
C ASN A 251 12.22 11.55 2.83
N ASN A 252 11.32 12.29 3.46
CA ASN A 252 11.64 13.52 4.18
C ASN A 252 12.36 13.23 5.51
N VAL A 253 13.53 12.58 5.52
CA VAL A 253 14.24 12.05 6.70
C VAL A 253 15.74 12.39 6.67
N LEU A 254 16.52 11.88 7.63
CA LEU A 254 17.97 12.09 7.70
C LEU A 254 18.76 10.88 7.21
N MET A 255 19.94 11.12 6.64
CA MET A 255 21.03 10.16 6.47
C MET A 255 22.28 10.66 7.18
N PHE A 256 23.21 9.75 7.52
CA PHE A 256 24.41 10.07 8.28
C PHE A 256 25.68 9.62 7.56
N ALA A 257 26.79 10.31 7.78
CA ALA A 257 28.10 9.88 7.33
C ALA A 257 29.20 10.20 8.37
N PRO A 258 30.31 9.44 8.38
CA PRO A 258 30.55 8.22 7.60
C PRO A 258 29.70 7.02 8.05
N ALA A 259 29.29 6.19 7.09
CA ALA A 259 28.62 4.93 7.32
C ALA A 259 29.48 3.97 8.17
N ALA A 260 28.85 3.28 9.12
CA ALA A 260 29.51 2.28 9.97
C ALA A 260 29.80 0.96 9.23
N SER A 261 29.15 0.75 8.08
CA SER A 261 29.34 -0.42 7.23
C SER A 261 29.09 -0.11 5.76
N LYS A 262 29.29 -1.09 4.86
CA LYS A 262 28.99 -0.90 3.44
C LYS A 262 27.48 -0.68 3.26
N SER A 263 27.10 0.52 2.82
CA SER A 263 25.73 0.94 2.54
C SER A 263 25.47 1.05 1.04
N CYS A 264 24.19 1.24 0.64
CA CYS A 264 23.82 1.48 -0.76
C CYS A 264 24.43 2.77 -1.32
N PHE A 265 24.60 3.78 -0.46
CA PHE A 265 24.97 5.15 -0.84
C PHE A 265 26.25 5.62 -0.14
N TYR A 266 27.21 4.72 0.08
CA TYR A 266 28.47 5.03 0.75
C TYR A 266 29.11 6.33 0.21
N PRO A 267 29.56 7.26 1.08
CA PRO A 267 29.74 7.13 2.53
C PRO A 267 28.49 7.35 3.39
N TRP A 268 27.30 7.54 2.80
CA TRP A 268 26.06 7.78 3.55
C TRP A 268 25.38 6.49 3.98
N GLU A 269 24.87 6.46 5.21
CA GLU A 269 24.03 5.38 5.76
C GLU A 269 22.65 5.94 6.13
N GLY A 270 21.61 5.27 5.63
CA GLY A 270 20.22 5.60 5.91
C GLY A 270 19.60 4.70 6.99
N GLN A 271 18.29 4.50 6.91
CA GLN A 271 17.58 3.62 7.83
C GLN A 271 17.84 2.15 7.51
N VAL A 272 17.74 1.28 8.53
CA VAL A 272 18.10 -0.15 8.44
C VAL A 272 17.23 -0.97 7.48
N THR A 273 16.07 -0.42 7.07
CA THR A 273 15.14 -1.02 6.12
C THR A 273 15.45 -0.67 4.66
N GLU A 274 16.43 0.22 4.41
CA GLU A 274 16.89 0.58 3.07
C GLU A 274 17.32 -0.66 2.27
N ASP A 275 16.92 -0.70 1.00
CA ASP A 275 17.27 -1.80 0.09
C ASP A 275 17.83 -1.28 -1.23
N CYS A 276 19.02 -1.77 -1.61
CA CYS A 276 19.72 -1.29 -2.81
C CYS A 276 19.08 -1.80 -4.11
N SER A 277 18.39 -2.95 -4.07
CA SER A 277 17.69 -3.53 -5.23
C SER A 277 16.44 -2.73 -5.60
N SER A 278 16.05 -1.77 -4.75
CA SER A 278 14.99 -0.78 -4.89
C SER A 278 13.56 -1.28 -4.79
N LYS A 279 13.27 -2.54 -5.11
CA LYS A 279 11.88 -2.99 -5.32
C LYS A 279 11.11 -3.16 -4.01
N TRP A 280 11.68 -3.91 -3.08
CA TRP A 280 11.06 -4.30 -1.81
C TRP A 280 11.86 -3.80 -0.63
N LEU A 281 11.16 -3.38 0.44
CA LEU A 281 11.81 -2.94 1.66
C LEU A 281 12.55 -4.12 2.30
N LYS A 282 13.72 -3.90 2.91
CA LYS A 282 14.31 -4.91 3.79
C LYS A 282 13.51 -4.96 5.09
N TYR A 283 12.90 -6.10 5.42
CA TYR A 283 12.09 -6.23 6.64
C TYR A 283 12.16 -7.60 7.34
N LYS A 284 12.58 -8.67 6.67
CA LYS A 284 12.49 -10.04 7.23
C LYS A 284 13.62 -10.42 8.19
N HIS A 285 14.77 -9.75 8.11
CA HIS A 285 16.01 -10.23 8.72
C HIS A 285 16.82 -9.10 9.37
N ASP A 286 17.63 -9.47 10.36
CA ASP A 286 18.58 -8.61 11.07
C ASP A 286 17.91 -7.37 11.70
N LEU A 287 18.68 -6.29 11.82
CA LEU A 287 18.24 -4.98 12.32
C LEU A 287 17.00 -4.44 11.60
N ALA A 288 16.77 -4.82 10.34
CA ALA A 288 15.62 -4.35 9.57
C ALA A 288 14.29 -4.86 10.14
N ALA A 289 14.28 -6.10 10.65
CA ALA A 289 13.12 -6.70 11.30
C ALA A 289 12.74 -6.00 12.61
N ASP A 290 13.71 -5.36 13.26
CA ASP A 290 13.54 -4.64 14.53
C ASP A 290 13.28 -3.13 14.34
N CYS A 291 13.19 -2.64 13.09
CA CYS A 291 13.06 -1.22 12.77
C CYS A 291 11.83 -0.58 13.44
N GLN A 292 12.07 0.53 14.15
CA GLN A 292 11.01 1.30 14.79
C GLN A 292 11.37 2.79 14.93
N GLY A 293 10.45 3.65 14.51
CA GLY A 293 10.30 5.01 15.03
C GLY A 293 9.29 5.05 16.18
N ARG A 294 9.14 6.22 16.79
CA ARG A 294 8.12 6.48 17.81
C ARG A 294 7.71 7.94 17.87
N VAL A 295 6.42 8.21 17.74
CA VAL A 295 5.84 9.49 18.16
C VAL A 295 5.89 9.60 19.68
N VAL A 296 6.63 10.59 20.19
CA VAL A 296 6.82 10.87 21.61
C VAL A 296 5.69 11.75 22.14
N ALA A 297 5.31 12.76 21.37
CA ALA A 297 4.26 13.71 21.72
C ALA A 297 3.57 14.24 20.46
N ALA A 298 2.27 14.49 20.55
CA ALA A 298 1.47 15.18 19.55
C ALA A 298 0.38 15.97 20.28
N MET A 299 0.43 17.30 20.22
CA MET A 299 -0.40 18.18 21.05
C MET A 299 -0.86 19.41 20.27
N GLU A 300 -2.12 19.81 20.46
CA GLU A 300 -2.68 21.07 19.98
C GLU A 300 -2.99 21.96 21.19
N ARG A 301 -2.39 23.15 21.28
CA ARG A 301 -2.66 24.13 22.34
C ARG A 301 -2.61 25.55 21.80
N GLY A 302 -3.66 26.33 22.02
CA GLY A 302 -3.72 27.73 21.61
C GLY A 302 -3.55 27.95 20.10
N GLY A 303 -4.02 27.01 19.27
CA GLY A 303 -3.83 27.04 17.81
C GLY A 303 -2.45 26.60 17.33
N ILE A 304 -1.50 26.32 18.23
CA ILE A 304 -0.17 25.83 17.91
C ILE A 304 -0.12 24.32 18.04
N ILE A 305 0.50 23.67 17.06
CA ILE A 305 0.68 22.21 17.03
C ILE A 305 2.12 21.89 17.38
N PHE A 306 2.33 20.96 18.31
CA PHE A 306 3.63 20.42 18.65
C PHE A 306 3.64 18.90 18.42
N ILE A 307 4.61 18.42 17.64
CA ILE A 307 4.84 16.99 17.42
C ILE A 307 6.32 16.70 17.67
N ARG A 308 6.62 15.62 18.39
CA ARG A 308 7.98 15.10 18.57
C ARG A 308 8.03 13.63 18.22
N GLY A 309 8.98 13.23 17.37
CA GLY A 309 9.34 11.83 17.14
C GLY A 309 10.74 11.49 17.64
N GLU A 310 10.98 10.20 17.84
CA GLU A 310 12.28 9.59 18.14
C GLU A 310 12.59 8.54 17.07
N GLY A 311 13.75 8.70 16.42
CA GLY A 311 14.11 7.94 15.22
C GLY A 311 15.24 6.93 15.41
N VAL A 312 15.93 6.88 16.56
CA VAL A 312 17.12 6.02 16.76
C VAL A 312 16.88 4.57 16.35
N GLY A 313 15.72 4.01 16.69
CA GLY A 313 15.37 2.61 16.39
C GLY A 313 15.22 2.27 14.90
N ALA A 314 15.28 3.26 14.01
CA ALA A 314 15.30 3.07 12.57
C ALA A 314 16.71 3.05 11.97
N TYR A 315 17.75 3.34 12.75
CA TYR A 315 19.14 3.43 12.28
C TYR A 315 20.02 2.37 12.93
N ASN A 316 21.15 2.09 12.29
CA ASN A 316 22.09 1.09 12.76
C ASN A 316 22.71 1.52 14.10
N PRO A 317 22.64 0.69 15.17
CA PRO A 317 23.22 1.02 16.47
C PRO A 317 24.73 1.33 16.42
N LYS A 318 25.45 0.83 15.40
CA LYS A 318 26.88 1.11 15.22
C LYS A 318 27.19 2.58 14.89
N LEU A 319 26.19 3.37 14.47
CA LEU A 319 26.32 4.82 14.31
C LEU A 319 26.36 5.56 15.66
N LYS A 320 26.00 4.87 16.76
CA LYS A 320 26.04 5.37 18.13
C LYS A 320 25.25 6.66 18.33
N LEU A 321 24.02 6.65 17.81
CA LEU A 321 23.03 7.68 18.04
C LEU A 321 22.35 7.42 19.39
N LYS A 322 22.54 8.30 20.38
CA LYS A 322 21.81 8.26 21.66
C LYS A 322 20.36 8.71 21.48
N SER A 323 20.13 9.73 20.66
CA SER A 323 18.80 10.26 20.37
C SER A 323 18.77 10.95 19.01
N LEU A 324 17.67 10.75 18.28
CA LEU A 324 17.38 11.39 17.00
C LEU A 324 15.96 11.94 17.06
N GLN A 325 15.84 13.16 17.57
CA GLN A 325 14.55 13.80 17.78
C GLN A 325 14.25 14.78 16.68
N ARG A 326 13.06 14.63 16.10
CA ARG A 326 12.49 15.62 15.19
C ARG A 326 11.30 16.29 15.85
N ASN A 327 11.32 17.61 15.91
CA ASN A 327 10.29 18.44 16.54
C ASN A 327 9.62 19.30 15.48
N LEU A 328 8.30 19.28 15.41
CA LEU A 328 7.50 20.14 14.54
C LEU A 328 6.67 21.07 15.41
N LEU A 329 6.74 22.36 15.12
CA LEU A 329 5.98 23.44 15.75
C LEU A 329 5.24 24.22 14.66
N LEU A 330 3.96 23.95 14.47
CA LEU A 330 3.12 24.76 13.57
C LEU A 330 2.69 26.02 14.32
N LEU A 331 3.44 27.10 14.14
CA LEU A 331 3.25 28.38 14.84
C LEU A 331 2.05 29.18 14.28
N HIS A 332 1.83 29.05 12.97
CA HIS A 332 0.72 29.61 12.22
C HIS A 332 0.38 28.62 11.09
N PRO A 333 -0.85 28.56 10.55
CA PRO A 333 -1.19 27.72 9.39
C PRO A 333 -0.19 27.75 8.23
N GLN A 334 0.48 28.89 8.03
CA GLN A 334 1.48 29.11 6.98
C GLN A 334 2.92 29.20 7.51
N LEU A 335 3.19 28.88 8.78
CA LEU A 335 4.52 28.98 9.39
C LEU A 335 4.80 27.75 10.25
N LEU A 336 5.62 26.84 9.72
CA LEU A 336 6.06 25.62 10.41
C LEU A 336 7.54 25.73 10.76
N LEU A 337 7.86 25.52 12.03
CA LEU A 337 9.23 25.39 12.54
C LEU A 337 9.53 23.89 12.75
N LEU A 338 10.65 23.42 12.20
CA LEU A 338 11.18 22.08 12.44
C LEU A 338 12.53 22.20 13.14
N VAL A 339 12.73 21.40 14.20
CA VAL A 339 14.01 21.29 14.90
C VAL A 339 14.41 19.83 15.00
N ASP A 340 15.48 19.47 14.32
CA ASP A 340 16.17 18.20 14.51
C ASP A 340 17.21 18.34 15.63
N GLN A 341 17.24 17.38 16.55
CA GLN A 341 18.22 17.27 17.63
C GLN A 341 18.86 15.89 17.56
N ILE A 342 20.16 15.88 17.29
CA ILE A 342 20.98 14.68 17.11
C ILE A 342 21.93 14.61 18.30
N HIS A 343 21.78 13.57 19.12
CA HIS A 343 22.66 13.31 20.26
C HIS A 343 23.50 12.07 19.95
N LEU A 344 24.82 12.25 19.92
CA LEU A 344 25.80 11.20 19.67
C LEU A 344 26.38 10.66 20.99
N ASP A 345 26.77 9.39 20.99
CA ASP A 345 27.74 8.89 21.97
C ASP A 345 29.12 9.52 21.72
N ASP A 346 29.92 9.62 22.78
CA ASP A 346 31.25 10.28 22.76
C ASP A 346 32.20 9.66 21.73
N ASP A 347 32.02 8.38 21.41
CA ASP A 347 32.82 7.61 20.47
C ASP A 347 32.08 7.29 19.16
N SER A 348 31.03 8.04 18.83
CA SER A 348 30.33 7.96 17.54
C SER A 348 31.28 8.33 16.39
N PRO A 349 31.25 7.60 15.26
CA PRO A 349 32.07 7.92 14.10
C PRO A 349 31.48 9.04 13.24
N LEU A 350 30.28 9.53 13.54
CA LEU A 350 29.52 10.43 12.67
C LEU A 350 30.09 11.85 12.65
N GLU A 351 30.19 12.42 11.45
CA GLU A 351 30.70 13.77 11.21
C GLU A 351 29.66 14.70 10.59
N VAL A 352 28.74 14.15 9.78
CA VAL A 352 27.71 14.93 9.09
C VAL A 352 26.38 14.19 9.05
N ALA A 353 25.29 14.97 9.03
CA ALA A 353 23.95 14.51 8.71
C ALA A 353 23.43 15.24 7.47
N SER A 354 22.56 14.60 6.71
CA SER A 354 21.92 15.14 5.52
C SER A 354 20.41 14.95 5.64
N SER A 355 19.67 16.05 5.60
CA SER A 355 18.21 16.09 5.69
C SER A 355 17.61 16.31 4.30
N PHE A 356 16.63 15.48 3.94
CA PHE A 356 15.94 15.54 2.65
C PHE A 356 14.54 16.15 2.78
N PHE A 357 14.15 16.98 1.81
CA PHE A 357 12.82 17.59 1.72
C PHE A 357 12.32 17.54 0.29
N HIS A 358 11.16 16.94 0.07
CA HIS A 358 10.65 16.60 -1.26
C HIS A 358 9.46 17.44 -1.69
N ASN A 359 9.37 17.65 -3.00
CA ASN A 359 8.15 18.01 -3.70
C ASN A 359 8.07 17.21 -4.99
N VAL A 360 7.05 16.36 -5.08
CA VAL A 360 6.92 15.40 -6.19
C VAL A 360 6.57 16.07 -7.52
N ASP A 361 5.89 17.22 -7.49
CA ASP A 361 5.35 17.87 -8.69
C ASP A 361 6.24 19.01 -9.20
N VAL A 362 6.83 19.79 -8.28
CA VAL A 362 7.50 21.06 -8.58
C VAL A 362 8.94 21.02 -8.06
N PRO A 363 9.96 21.32 -8.90
CA PRO A 363 11.34 21.42 -8.44
C PRO A 363 11.56 22.64 -7.55
N PHE A 364 12.52 22.54 -6.63
CA PHE A 364 12.94 23.66 -5.81
C PHE A 364 13.87 24.61 -6.56
N GLU A 365 13.84 25.88 -6.19
CA GLU A 365 14.78 26.92 -6.57
C GLU A 365 15.58 27.36 -5.33
N GLU A 366 16.88 27.60 -5.47
CA GLU A 366 17.75 28.06 -4.38
C GLU A 366 17.47 29.53 -4.03
N THR A 367 17.61 29.90 -2.75
CA THR A 367 17.54 31.29 -2.30
C THR A 367 18.47 31.51 -1.11
N VAL A 368 18.82 32.77 -0.84
CA VAL A 368 19.62 33.18 0.32
C VAL A 368 19.18 34.59 0.72
N ILE A 369 19.02 34.82 2.02
CA ILE A 369 18.72 36.13 2.61
C ILE A 369 19.57 36.28 3.86
N ASP A 370 20.34 37.36 3.96
CA ASP A 370 21.20 37.66 5.13
C ASP A 370 22.07 36.46 5.56
N ASP A 371 22.74 35.83 4.58
CA ASP A 371 23.55 34.61 4.73
C ASP A 371 22.80 33.34 5.21
N VAL A 372 21.48 33.40 5.33
CA VAL A 372 20.62 32.25 5.60
C VAL A 372 20.19 31.62 4.28
N HIS A 373 20.72 30.42 4.00
CA HIS A 373 20.35 29.64 2.84
C HIS A 373 18.93 29.08 2.95
N GLY A 374 18.30 28.96 1.79
CA GLY A 374 16.94 28.50 1.67
C GLY A 374 16.67 27.88 0.30
N ALA A 375 15.44 27.39 0.17
CA ALA A 375 14.88 26.91 -1.09
C ALA A 375 13.41 27.30 -1.16
N PHE A 376 12.85 27.39 -2.36
CA PHE A 376 11.43 27.67 -2.52
C PHE A 376 10.85 26.97 -3.74
N ILE A 377 9.53 26.81 -3.77
CA ILE A 377 8.79 26.42 -4.97
C ILE A 377 7.85 27.55 -5.39
N ARG A 378 7.58 27.65 -6.69
CA ARG A 378 6.60 28.59 -7.24
C ARG A 378 5.28 27.87 -7.49
N GLN A 379 4.23 28.36 -6.84
CA GLN A 379 2.86 27.94 -7.06
C GLN A 379 2.05 29.11 -7.62
N ARG A 380 0.82 28.85 -8.06
CA ARG A 380 -0.04 29.88 -8.67
C ARG A 380 -0.38 31.03 -7.72
N ASP A 381 -0.44 30.73 -6.42
CA ASP A 381 -0.80 31.64 -5.33
C ASP A 381 0.42 32.28 -4.65
N GLY A 382 1.65 31.97 -5.10
CA GLY A 382 2.87 32.61 -4.63
C GLY A 382 4.03 31.65 -4.43
N ALA A 383 5.08 32.15 -3.80
CA ALA A 383 6.26 31.36 -3.46
C ALA A 383 6.11 30.75 -2.06
N TYR A 384 6.36 29.45 -1.96
CA TYR A 384 6.44 28.72 -0.70
C TYR A 384 7.91 28.49 -0.39
N LYS A 385 8.39 29.03 0.73
CA LYS A 385 9.83 29.16 1.02
C LYS A 385 10.22 28.33 2.23
N MET A 386 11.45 27.87 2.26
CA MET A 386 12.07 27.30 3.44
C MET A 386 13.47 27.86 3.64
N TYR A 387 13.85 28.08 4.89
CA TYR A 387 15.17 28.54 5.30
C TYR A 387 15.69 27.66 6.43
N TRP A 388 17.00 27.54 6.56
CA TRP A 388 17.60 26.70 7.60
C TRP A 388 18.90 27.27 8.15
N MET A 389 19.23 26.86 9.35
CA MET A 389 20.53 27.09 10.00
C MET A 389 20.70 26.07 11.12
N ASP A 390 21.93 25.85 11.54
CA ASP A 390 22.21 25.10 12.75
C ASP A 390 22.08 25.97 14.02
N ASP A 391 22.26 25.37 15.19
CA ASP A 391 22.17 26.08 16.47
C ASP A 391 23.31 27.07 16.78
N THR A 392 24.28 27.21 15.88
CA THR A 392 25.31 28.28 15.91
C THR A 392 24.95 29.44 14.99
N GLY A 393 23.85 29.33 14.24
CA GLY A 393 23.45 30.31 13.22
C GLY A 393 24.12 30.09 11.86
N TYR A 394 24.94 29.04 11.70
CA TYR A 394 25.56 28.74 10.42
C TYR A 394 24.54 28.06 9.49
N SER A 395 24.47 28.53 8.25
CA SER A 395 23.56 28.01 7.22
C SER A 395 24.36 27.56 6.01
N GLU A 396 24.43 26.25 5.79
CA GLU A 396 25.13 25.69 4.64
C GLU A 396 24.25 25.67 3.39
N LYS A 397 24.84 25.91 2.21
CA LYS A 397 24.13 25.79 0.94
C LYS A 397 23.70 24.34 0.70
N ALA A 398 22.42 24.13 0.40
CA ALA A 398 21.88 22.82 0.08
C ALA A 398 22.16 22.40 -1.37
N VAL A 399 22.02 21.12 -1.64
CA VAL A 399 21.96 20.56 -3.00
C VAL A 399 20.50 20.41 -3.41
N VAL A 400 20.09 21.06 -4.50
CA VAL A 400 18.77 20.86 -5.11
C VAL A 400 18.90 19.88 -6.27
N ALA A 401 18.04 18.86 -6.30
CA ALA A 401 18.09 17.82 -7.33
C ALA A 401 16.70 17.33 -7.74
N SER A 402 16.61 16.85 -8.98
CA SER A 402 15.47 16.10 -9.50
C SER A 402 15.94 14.68 -9.83
N ARG A 403 15.19 13.68 -9.37
CA ARG A 403 15.54 12.28 -9.60
C ARG A 403 14.38 11.53 -10.22
N MET A 404 14.66 10.95 -11.40
CA MET A 404 13.74 10.03 -12.06
C MET A 404 13.80 8.64 -11.43
N TYR A 405 12.66 7.97 -11.37
CA TYR A 405 12.59 6.59 -10.92
C TYR A 405 13.04 5.60 -12.01
N PRO A 406 13.58 4.44 -11.61
CA PRO A 406 13.90 3.37 -12.54
C PRO A 406 12.69 2.94 -13.39
N ARG A 407 12.95 2.32 -14.54
CA ARG A 407 11.89 1.74 -15.36
C ARG A 407 11.14 0.67 -14.56
N GLY A 408 9.81 0.71 -14.60
CA GLY A 408 8.93 -0.22 -13.88
C GLY A 408 8.09 0.45 -12.80
N TYR A 409 8.50 1.63 -12.34
CA TYR A 409 7.67 2.46 -11.46
C TYR A 409 6.65 3.28 -12.26
N PRO A 410 5.42 3.48 -11.75
CA PRO A 410 4.33 4.15 -12.48
C PRO A 410 4.45 5.68 -12.49
N TYR A 411 5.36 6.26 -11.68
CA TYR A 411 5.56 7.70 -11.54
C TYR A 411 6.96 8.12 -11.99
N ASN A 412 7.07 9.36 -12.45
CA ASN A 412 8.30 9.88 -13.05
C ASN A 412 9.46 9.94 -12.05
N GLY A 413 9.20 10.32 -10.82
CA GLY A 413 10.23 10.56 -9.80
C GLY A 413 9.85 11.70 -8.87
N THR A 414 10.84 12.34 -8.26
CA THR A 414 10.65 13.41 -7.26
C THR A 414 11.74 14.47 -7.34
N ASN A 415 11.48 15.65 -6.78
CA ASN A 415 12.45 16.72 -6.60
C ASN A 415 12.72 16.91 -5.12
N TYR A 416 13.96 17.22 -4.76
CA TYR A 416 14.32 17.39 -3.36
C TYR A 416 15.42 18.42 -3.12
N VAL A 417 15.40 18.93 -1.90
CA VAL A 417 16.50 19.66 -1.27
C VAL A 417 17.22 18.71 -0.33
N ASN A 418 18.54 18.65 -0.43
CA ASN A 418 19.43 17.96 0.49
C ASN A 418 20.22 19.02 1.28
N VAL A 419 19.94 19.13 2.57
CA VAL A 419 20.62 20.03 3.50
C VAL A 419 21.62 19.23 4.34
N THR A 420 22.91 19.46 4.14
CA THR A 420 23.97 18.87 4.97
C THR A 420 24.20 19.71 6.22
N THR A 421 24.49 19.07 7.35
CA THR A 421 24.83 19.72 8.62
C THR A 421 26.00 18.99 9.26
N HIS A 422 27.04 19.75 9.61
CA HIS A 422 28.16 19.22 10.39
C HIS A 422 27.72 18.89 11.82
N LEU A 423 28.04 17.68 12.26
CA LEU A 423 27.69 17.20 13.59
C LEU A 423 28.75 17.66 14.61
N ARG A 424 28.29 18.44 15.58
CA ARG A 424 29.04 18.81 16.79
C ARG A 424 28.71 17.82 17.90
N SER A 425 29.76 17.20 18.46
CA SER A 425 29.61 16.32 19.62
C SER A 425 29.42 17.14 20.91
N PRO A 426 28.56 16.71 21.85
CA PRO A 426 27.70 15.51 21.76
C PRO A 426 26.35 15.80 21.10
N ILE A 427 25.92 17.06 21.02
CA ILE A 427 24.58 17.44 20.56
C ILE A 427 24.69 18.42 19.40
N THR A 428 24.03 18.09 18.30
CA THR A 428 23.82 19.00 17.16
C THR A 428 22.34 19.28 17.01
N ARG A 429 21.98 20.53 16.73
CA ARG A 429 20.60 20.89 16.39
C ARG A 429 20.56 21.65 15.07
N ALA A 430 19.64 21.25 14.20
CA ALA A 430 19.37 21.89 12.92
C ALA A 430 17.94 22.42 12.90
N VAL A 431 17.76 23.66 12.46
CA VAL A 431 16.51 24.40 12.51
C VAL A 431 16.08 24.75 11.09
N TYR A 432 14.82 24.47 10.77
CA TYR A 432 14.22 24.72 9.47
C TYR A 432 12.91 25.47 9.64
N LEU A 433 12.69 26.49 8.84
CA LEU A 433 11.47 27.32 8.86
C LEU A 433 10.79 27.24 7.50
N PHE A 434 9.52 26.83 7.46
CA PHE A 434 8.71 26.70 6.25
C PHE A 434 7.61 27.77 6.24
N ILE A 435 7.50 28.51 5.14
CA ILE A 435 6.76 29.76 5.04
C ILE A 435 5.82 29.71 3.83
N GLY A 436 4.53 29.88 4.06
CA GLY A 436 3.52 30.08 3.01
C GLY A 436 3.50 31.52 2.47
N PRO A 437 2.87 31.76 1.31
CA PRO A 437 3.01 33.01 0.56
C PRO A 437 2.43 34.25 1.27
N SER A 438 1.55 34.08 2.26
CA SER A 438 0.96 35.22 2.98
C SER A 438 1.79 35.70 4.17
N ILE A 439 2.88 35.00 4.54
CA ILE A 439 3.70 35.37 5.69
C ILE A 439 4.99 36.02 5.20
N ASP A 440 5.23 37.24 5.67
CA ASP A 440 6.51 37.95 5.50
C ASP A 440 7.35 37.82 6.77
N VAL A 441 8.40 36.99 6.73
CA VAL A 441 9.34 36.81 7.85
C VAL A 441 10.43 37.87 7.76
N GLN A 442 10.53 38.70 8.80
CA GLN A 442 11.47 39.81 8.90
C GLN A 442 12.74 39.44 9.67
N SER A 443 12.65 38.50 10.62
CA SER A 443 13.82 38.00 11.36
C SER A 443 13.66 36.53 11.70
N PHE A 444 14.73 35.76 11.58
CA PHE A 444 14.82 34.37 12.00
C PHE A 444 16.16 34.15 12.67
N ASN A 445 16.17 34.10 14.01
CA ASN A 445 17.38 33.99 14.82
C ASN A 445 17.33 32.73 15.67
N VAL A 446 18.48 32.04 15.77
CA VAL A 446 18.62 30.81 16.54
C VAL A 446 19.79 30.97 17.51
N HIS A 447 19.55 30.64 18.78
CA HIS A 447 20.56 30.64 19.82
C HIS A 447 20.46 29.34 20.63
N GLY A 448 21.48 28.49 20.51
CA GLY A 448 21.60 27.27 21.30
C GLY A 448 22.62 27.38 22.41
N ASN A 449 22.34 26.76 23.56
CA ASN A 449 23.34 26.38 24.56
C ASN A 449 23.27 24.86 24.82
N SER A 450 24.04 24.33 25.76
CA SER A 450 24.10 22.88 26.03
C SER A 450 22.76 22.25 26.43
N GLN A 451 21.83 23.02 27.01
CA GLN A 451 20.57 22.53 27.55
C GLN A 451 19.33 22.95 26.75
N GLN A 452 19.38 24.10 26.09
CA GLN A 452 18.22 24.76 25.50
C GLN A 452 18.55 25.32 24.12
N LEU A 453 17.56 25.28 23.23
CA LEU A 453 17.55 25.95 21.94
C LEU A 453 16.43 26.98 21.92
N ASP A 454 16.79 28.20 21.57
CA ASP A 454 15.88 29.34 21.46
C ASP A 454 15.79 29.73 19.99
N VAL A 455 14.56 29.80 19.49
CA VAL A 455 14.27 30.21 18.12
C VAL A 455 13.33 31.42 18.16
N PHE A 456 13.80 32.56 17.64
CA PHE A 456 13.05 33.80 17.57
C PHE A 456 12.68 34.10 16.12
N ILE A 457 11.39 34.25 15.85
CA ILE A 457 10.85 34.53 14.52
C ILE A 457 9.95 35.76 14.61
N THR A 458 10.24 36.78 13.83
CA THR A 458 9.39 37.98 13.71
C THR A 458 8.85 38.04 12.30
N THR A 459 7.54 38.21 12.17
CA THR A 459 6.86 38.47 10.90
C THR A 459 6.37 39.91 10.87
N GLY A 460 5.83 40.35 9.73
CA GLY A 460 5.20 41.67 9.63
C GLY A 460 4.04 41.91 10.62
N GLU A 461 3.45 40.85 11.19
CA GLU A 461 2.28 40.94 12.07
C GLU A 461 2.50 40.37 13.48
N HIS A 462 3.37 39.36 13.63
CA HIS A 462 3.49 38.56 14.84
C HIS A 462 4.95 38.30 15.24
N ALA A 463 5.17 38.07 16.52
CA ALA A 463 6.46 37.62 17.04
C ALA A 463 6.30 36.26 17.76
N TYR A 464 7.19 35.32 17.44
CA TYR A 464 7.22 33.99 18.03
C TYR A 464 8.58 33.74 18.68
N ALA A 465 8.57 33.19 19.89
CA ALA A 465 9.75 32.62 20.54
C ALA A 465 9.46 31.17 20.92
N ALA A 466 10.22 30.23 20.36
CA ALA A 466 10.14 28.81 20.67
C ALA A 466 11.37 28.36 21.46
N TYR A 467 11.14 27.71 22.58
CA TYR A 467 12.16 27.18 23.48
C TYR A 467 12.04 25.67 23.54
N LEU A 468 13.10 24.95 23.18
CA LEU A 468 13.17 23.48 23.23
C LEU A 468 14.33 23.05 24.11
N TRP A 469 14.13 22.00 24.91
CA TRP A 469 15.15 21.48 25.83
C TRP A 469 15.73 20.14 25.37
N THR A 470 17.04 20.02 25.52
CA THR A 470 17.80 18.78 25.28
C THR A 470 17.51 17.77 26.39
N VAL A 471 17.28 16.50 26.02
CA VAL A 471 16.38 15.57 26.74
C VAL A 471 16.92 14.88 28.00
N GLU A 472 18.16 15.11 28.44
CA GLU A 472 18.69 14.31 29.56
C GLU A 472 18.26 14.75 30.96
N ASP A 473 17.67 15.94 31.13
CA ASP A 473 17.24 16.34 32.47
C ASP A 473 15.74 16.03 32.70
N LYS A 474 15.47 14.97 33.46
CA LYS A 474 14.13 14.66 33.99
C LYS A 474 13.61 15.74 34.94
N SER A 475 14.44 16.73 35.30
CA SER A 475 14.04 17.92 36.07
C SER A 475 13.06 18.82 35.31
N HIS A 476 13.10 18.84 33.97
CA HIS A 476 12.23 19.69 33.17
C HIS A 476 10.92 18.99 32.79
N SER A 477 9.81 19.54 33.26
CA SER A 477 8.46 19.02 33.06
C SER A 477 7.86 19.31 31.67
N VAL A 478 8.62 19.94 30.76
CA VAL A 478 8.11 20.51 29.49
C VAL A 478 8.95 20.02 28.30
N PHE A 479 8.30 19.75 27.16
CA PHE A 479 8.94 19.43 25.89
C PHE A 479 9.37 20.68 25.12
N ALA A 480 8.46 21.64 25.02
CA ALA A 480 8.68 22.93 24.36
C ALA A 480 7.78 24.01 24.98
N GLN A 481 8.26 25.25 24.94
CA GLN A 481 7.48 26.45 25.26
C GLN A 481 7.44 27.34 24.04
N VAL A 482 6.27 27.87 23.71
CA VAL A 482 6.10 28.87 22.67
C VAL A 482 5.50 30.12 23.26
N ILE A 483 6.08 31.28 22.94
CA ILE A 483 5.48 32.58 23.18
C ILE A 483 5.06 33.11 21.83
N ALA A 484 3.75 33.22 21.60
CA ALA A 484 3.18 33.86 20.41
C ALA A 484 2.61 35.22 20.84
N ASP A 485 3.28 36.29 20.42
CA ASP A 485 3.06 37.66 20.88
C ASP A 485 3.12 37.78 22.41
N ARG A 486 1.97 37.78 23.08
CA ARG A 486 1.85 37.84 24.56
C ARG A 486 1.38 36.52 25.17
N GLN A 487 1.02 35.54 24.36
CA GLN A 487 0.47 34.28 24.81
C GLN A 487 1.58 33.26 25.03
N LYS A 488 1.74 32.83 26.28
CA LYS A 488 2.64 31.73 26.65
C LYS A 488 1.91 30.39 26.53
N ILE A 489 2.45 29.49 25.72
CA ILE A 489 1.93 28.15 25.47
C ILE A 489 2.98 27.13 25.90
N LEU A 490 2.56 26.16 26.72
CA LEU A 490 3.44 25.12 27.27
C LEU A 490 3.00 23.75 26.78
N PHE A 491 3.94 23.00 26.21
CA PHE A 491 3.78 21.60 25.82
C PHE A 491 4.44 20.73 26.88
N ASP A 492 3.69 20.42 27.93
CA ASP A 492 4.18 19.64 29.07
C ASP A 492 4.32 18.13 28.77
N ARG A 493 5.09 17.43 29.60
CA ARG A 493 5.29 15.97 29.50
C ARG A 493 4.10 15.16 30.02
N THR A 494 3.06 15.77 30.58
CA THR A 494 1.94 15.02 31.19
C THR A 494 1.12 14.26 30.16
N SER A 495 1.09 14.76 28.92
CA SER A 495 0.39 14.16 27.78
C SER A 495 1.34 13.41 26.84
N THR A 496 2.49 12.96 27.34
CA THR A 496 3.40 12.07 26.59
C THR A 496 2.60 10.86 26.09
N ILE A 497 2.75 10.53 24.81
CA ILE A 497 2.07 9.37 24.22
C ILE A 497 2.61 8.11 24.90
N ARG A 498 1.72 7.34 25.52
CA ARG A 498 2.06 6.07 26.18
C ARG A 498 1.82 4.93 25.21
N SER A 499 2.77 4.01 25.10
CA SER A 499 2.55 2.77 24.36
C SER A 499 1.66 1.84 25.18
N SER A 500 0.53 1.43 24.60
CA SER A 500 -0.34 0.40 25.17
C SER A 500 -0.04 -0.95 24.51
N VAL A 501 0.14 -1.98 25.32
CA VAL A 501 0.22 -3.36 24.82
C VAL A 501 -1.19 -3.89 24.65
N VAL A 502 -1.55 -4.30 23.43
CA VAL A 502 -2.81 -4.98 23.16
C VAL A 502 -2.65 -6.46 23.45
N SER A 503 -3.58 -7.03 24.23
CA SER A 503 -3.56 -8.46 24.57
C SER A 503 -3.90 -9.32 23.36
N GLU A 504 -3.37 -10.54 23.32
CA GLU A 504 -3.80 -11.55 22.36
C GLU A 504 -5.29 -11.86 22.54
N ILE A 505 -5.99 -12.11 21.44
CA ILE A 505 -7.40 -12.50 21.44
C ILE A 505 -7.52 -13.89 22.05
N ARG A 506 -8.44 -14.08 22.99
CA ARG A 506 -8.65 -15.39 23.63
C ARG A 506 -9.31 -16.36 22.65
N ASP A 507 -8.93 -17.62 22.75
CA ASP A 507 -9.54 -18.73 22.01
C ASP A 507 -9.58 -18.50 20.48
N TYR A 508 -8.59 -17.79 19.93
CA TYR A 508 -8.53 -17.41 18.51
C TYR A 508 -8.63 -18.59 17.54
N VAL A 509 -8.10 -19.76 17.89
CA VAL A 509 -8.24 -20.98 17.09
C VAL A 509 -9.69 -21.45 17.04
N GLU A 510 -10.36 -21.47 18.20
CA GLU A 510 -11.74 -21.91 18.30
C GLU A 510 -12.68 -20.97 17.55
N LEU A 511 -12.46 -19.66 17.65
CA LEU A 511 -13.23 -18.66 16.93
C LEU A 511 -13.25 -18.91 15.41
N VAL A 512 -12.09 -19.22 14.83
CA VAL A 512 -11.99 -19.54 13.39
C VAL A 512 -12.68 -20.87 13.08
N GLU A 513 -12.49 -21.90 13.91
CA GLU A 513 -13.13 -23.21 13.69
C GLU A 513 -14.66 -23.16 13.80
N GLN A 514 -15.20 -22.30 14.68
CA GLN A 514 -16.63 -22.03 14.78
C GLN A 514 -17.16 -21.42 13.47
N ASN A 515 -16.53 -20.35 12.96
CA ASN A 515 -16.93 -19.73 11.68
C ASN A 515 -16.82 -20.70 10.49
N LEU A 516 -15.84 -21.61 10.50
CA LEU A 516 -15.72 -22.65 9.48
C LEU A 516 -16.87 -23.67 9.48
N GLN A 517 -17.72 -23.74 10.51
CA GLN A 517 -18.89 -24.63 10.48
C GLN A 517 -20.06 -24.05 9.68
N HIS A 518 -20.12 -22.72 9.52
CA HIS A 518 -21.28 -22.02 8.97
C HIS A 518 -21.56 -22.33 7.49
N PHE A 519 -20.53 -22.60 6.68
CA PHE A 519 -20.73 -22.89 5.26
C PHE A 519 -21.30 -24.30 5.01
N LYS A 520 -21.03 -25.27 5.90
CA LYS A 520 -21.42 -26.67 5.73
C LYS A 520 -22.92 -26.87 5.47
N PRO A 521 -23.85 -26.34 6.31
CA PRO A 521 -25.28 -26.53 6.11
C PRO A 521 -25.79 -25.93 4.79
N VAL A 522 -25.20 -24.83 4.33
CA VAL A 522 -25.58 -24.18 3.05
C VAL A 522 -25.30 -25.12 1.88
N PHE A 523 -24.12 -25.75 1.85
CA PHE A 523 -23.78 -26.71 0.81
C PHE A 523 -24.64 -27.98 0.89
N GLN A 524 -24.91 -28.49 2.09
CA GLN A 524 -25.80 -29.64 2.29
C GLN A 524 -27.24 -29.34 1.80
N GLN A 525 -27.73 -28.12 2.01
CA GLN A 525 -29.04 -27.71 1.51
C GLN A 525 -29.08 -27.63 -0.02
N LEU A 526 -28.04 -27.08 -0.65
CA LEU A 526 -27.92 -27.04 -2.12
C LEU A 526 -27.87 -28.45 -2.71
N GLU A 527 -27.08 -29.35 -2.12
CA GLU A 527 -27.03 -30.75 -2.52
C GLU A 527 -28.43 -31.38 -2.46
N LYS A 528 -29.15 -31.21 -1.35
CA LYS A 528 -30.52 -31.70 -1.19
C LYS A 528 -31.47 -31.15 -2.26
N GLN A 529 -31.38 -29.86 -2.59
CA GLN A 529 -32.21 -29.22 -3.62
C GLN A 529 -31.90 -29.75 -5.02
N ILE A 530 -30.62 -29.91 -5.35
CA ILE A 530 -30.19 -30.46 -6.65
C ILE A 530 -30.68 -31.89 -6.79
N LEU A 531 -30.44 -32.74 -5.77
CA LEU A 531 -30.90 -34.13 -5.79
C LEU A 531 -32.43 -34.22 -5.89
N SER A 532 -33.17 -33.33 -5.23
CA SER A 532 -34.63 -33.27 -5.37
C SER A 532 -35.08 -32.91 -6.79
N ARG A 533 -34.40 -31.98 -7.47
CA ARG A 533 -34.75 -31.58 -8.86
C ARG A 533 -34.41 -32.66 -9.87
N VAL A 534 -33.27 -33.33 -9.67
CA VAL A 534 -32.81 -34.45 -10.51
C VAL A 534 -33.72 -35.67 -10.36
N ARG A 535 -34.14 -36.00 -9.13
CA ARG A 535 -35.06 -37.12 -8.88
C ARG A 535 -36.49 -36.87 -9.39
N ASN A 536 -36.90 -35.61 -9.48
CA ASN A 536 -38.25 -35.23 -9.92
C ASN A 536 -38.38 -34.94 -11.42
N THR A 537 -37.31 -35.07 -12.20
CA THR A 537 -37.38 -34.95 -13.67
C THR A 537 -37.52 -36.34 -14.29
N ASP A 538 -38.69 -36.63 -14.88
CA ASP A 538 -38.91 -37.83 -15.73
C ASP A 538 -37.84 -37.98 -16.83
N GLY A 539 -37.21 -36.87 -17.22
CA GLY A 539 -36.09 -36.82 -18.15
C GLY A 539 -34.79 -37.45 -17.63
N PHE A 540 -34.52 -37.46 -16.31
CA PHE A 540 -33.33 -38.12 -15.78
C PHE A 540 -33.50 -39.63 -15.74
N ARG A 541 -34.71 -40.12 -15.46
CA ARG A 541 -35.07 -41.55 -15.55
C ARG A 541 -34.92 -42.06 -16.98
N LYS A 542 -35.45 -41.33 -17.97
CA LYS A 542 -35.30 -41.66 -19.41
C LYS A 542 -33.87 -41.53 -19.94
N THR A 543 -33.09 -40.56 -19.46
CA THR A 543 -31.69 -40.36 -19.87
C THR A 543 -30.79 -41.43 -19.24
N ALA A 544 -31.02 -41.78 -17.98
CA ALA A 544 -30.36 -42.91 -17.32
C ALA A 544 -30.73 -44.23 -18.02
N GLU A 545 -32.00 -44.49 -18.33
CA GLU A 545 -32.44 -45.67 -19.09
C GLU A 545 -31.78 -45.76 -20.48
N ARG A 546 -31.60 -44.63 -21.19
CA ARG A 546 -30.88 -44.60 -22.48
C ARG A 546 -29.39 -44.85 -22.36
N LEU A 547 -28.74 -44.31 -21.33
CA LEU A 547 -27.31 -44.56 -21.07
C LEU A 547 -27.07 -46.01 -20.60
N LEU A 548 -28.04 -46.60 -19.92
CA LEU A 548 -28.04 -48.00 -19.45
C LEU A 548 -28.28 -49.02 -20.57
N GLN A 549 -28.82 -48.63 -21.74
CA GLN A 549 -28.88 -49.51 -22.91
C GLN A 549 -27.51 -49.83 -23.53
N PHE A 550 -26.46 -49.08 -23.17
CA PHE A 550 -25.11 -49.24 -23.71
C PHE A 550 -24.12 -49.96 -22.76
N SER A 551 -24.55 -50.40 -21.57
CA SER A 551 -23.72 -51.10 -20.59
C SER A 551 -24.40 -52.38 -20.11
N ASP A 552 -23.65 -53.48 -20.06
CA ASP A 552 -24.14 -54.84 -19.82
C ASP A 552 -25.17 -54.95 -18.69
N LYS A 553 -26.37 -55.44 -19.03
CA LYS A 553 -27.61 -55.35 -18.23
C LYS A 553 -27.58 -56.01 -16.85
N ARG A 554 -26.64 -56.90 -16.55
CA ARG A 554 -26.72 -57.77 -15.35
C ARG A 554 -26.09 -57.21 -14.07
N GLN A 555 -25.03 -56.40 -14.16
CA GLN A 555 -24.39 -55.83 -12.96
C GLN A 555 -25.08 -54.55 -12.46
N THR A 556 -25.89 -53.95 -13.31
CA THR A 556 -26.48 -52.62 -13.09
C THR A 556 -27.85 -52.67 -12.43
N GLU A 557 -28.65 -53.72 -12.66
CA GLU A 557 -29.90 -53.96 -11.93
C GLU A 557 -29.63 -54.20 -10.43
N GLU A 558 -28.62 -54.99 -10.07
CA GLU A 558 -28.24 -55.21 -8.66
C GLU A 558 -27.73 -53.93 -7.98
N ALA A 559 -27.05 -53.05 -8.70
CA ALA A 559 -26.57 -51.77 -8.19
C ALA A 559 -27.75 -50.79 -7.95
N ILE A 560 -28.72 -50.78 -8.87
CA ILE A 560 -29.92 -49.96 -8.77
C ILE A 560 -30.83 -50.46 -7.64
N ASP A 561 -31.06 -51.76 -7.52
CA ASP A 561 -31.86 -52.34 -6.43
C ASP A 561 -31.21 -52.13 -5.05
N ARG A 562 -29.87 -52.15 -4.95
CA ARG A 562 -29.18 -51.76 -3.71
C ARG A 562 -29.40 -50.29 -3.35
N ILE A 563 -29.35 -49.39 -4.33
CA ILE A 563 -29.56 -47.94 -4.12
C ILE A 563 -31.04 -47.65 -3.75
N PHE A 564 -32.00 -48.35 -4.36
CA PHE A 564 -33.42 -48.21 -4.06
C PHE A 564 -33.84 -48.93 -2.77
N ALA A 565 -33.24 -50.07 -2.40
CA ALA A 565 -33.49 -50.75 -1.13
C ALA A 565 -32.98 -49.96 0.08
N ILE A 566 -31.86 -49.24 -0.05
CA ILE A 566 -31.36 -48.30 0.97
C ILE A 566 -32.34 -47.12 1.13
N SER A 567 -32.95 -46.65 0.04
CA SER A 567 -33.93 -45.57 0.07
C SER A 567 -35.31 -45.97 0.62
N GLN A 568 -35.76 -47.22 0.43
CA GLN A 568 -37.05 -47.68 0.97
C GLN A 568 -37.00 -47.98 2.47
N ARG A 569 -35.84 -48.42 3.00
CA ARG A 569 -35.65 -48.59 4.46
C ARG A 569 -35.75 -47.28 5.24
N GLN A 570 -35.43 -46.14 4.63
CA GLN A 570 -35.61 -44.82 5.26
C GLN A 570 -37.09 -44.34 5.29
N GLN A 571 -37.96 -44.87 4.43
CA GLN A 571 -39.39 -44.48 4.41
C GLN A 571 -40.27 -45.30 5.38
N GLN A 572 -39.94 -46.57 5.65
CA GLN A 572 -40.76 -47.45 6.51
C GLN A 572 -40.60 -47.22 8.02
N GLN A 573 -39.55 -46.55 8.50
CA GLN A 573 -39.40 -46.23 9.93
C GLN A 573 -40.25 -45.04 10.44
N SER A 574 -40.99 -44.35 9.56
CA SER A 574 -41.84 -43.21 9.94
C SER A 574 -43.31 -43.57 10.25
N ARG A 575 -43.72 -44.84 10.10
CA ARG A 575 -45.11 -45.28 10.36
C ARG A 575 -45.17 -46.62 11.11
N GLY A 576 -44.93 -46.59 12.44
CA GLY A 576 -45.12 -47.75 13.33
C GLY A 576 -44.92 -47.47 14.83
N LYS A 577 -46.04 -47.49 15.58
CA LYS A 577 -46.28 -47.25 17.03
C LYS A 577 -45.23 -47.64 18.10
N ARG A 578 -45.04 -46.71 19.05
CA ARG A 578 -44.92 -46.79 20.54
C ARG A 578 -44.52 -48.13 21.20
N ASN A 579 -43.35 -48.16 21.89
CA ASN A 579 -43.21 -48.58 23.29
C ASN A 579 -41.81 -48.28 23.90
N ARG A 580 -41.78 -48.06 25.22
CA ARG A 580 -40.65 -47.61 26.10
C ARG A 580 -39.47 -48.61 26.18
N LYS A 581 -38.23 -48.12 26.09
CA LYS A 581 -37.18 -48.09 27.17
C LYS A 581 -35.79 -47.71 26.59
N VAL A 582 -34.99 -47.10 27.46
CA VAL A 582 -33.68 -46.46 27.28
C VAL A 582 -32.58 -47.39 26.75
N ALA A 583 -31.84 -46.99 25.71
CA ALA A 583 -30.42 -47.33 25.47
C ALA A 583 -29.80 -46.45 24.36
N LYS A 584 -28.49 -46.18 24.49
CA LYS A 584 -27.62 -45.33 23.67
C LYS A 584 -27.72 -45.54 22.14
N GLY A 585 -27.72 -44.39 21.44
CA GLY A 585 -26.98 -44.08 20.21
C GLY A 585 -27.10 -45.00 19.00
N PHE A 586 -27.66 -44.50 17.90
CA PHE A 586 -27.25 -44.88 16.54
C PHE A 586 -27.48 -43.69 15.59
N VAL A 587 -26.36 -43.15 15.09
CA VAL A 587 -26.28 -42.05 14.12
C VAL A 587 -26.46 -42.60 12.70
N ASP A 588 -27.16 -41.83 11.88
CA ASP A 588 -27.38 -42.02 10.45
C ASP A 588 -26.12 -42.49 9.70
N ALA A 589 -26.20 -43.69 9.12
CA ALA A 589 -25.13 -44.29 8.33
C ALA A 589 -25.28 -43.93 6.84
N GLY A 590 -24.91 -42.71 6.49
CA GLY A 590 -24.44 -42.35 5.15
C GLY A 590 -22.97 -41.91 5.25
N PRO A 591 -22.12 -42.13 4.22
CA PRO A 591 -20.76 -41.61 4.27
C PRO A 591 -20.82 -40.07 4.29
N ASP A 592 -20.56 -39.47 5.44
CA ASP A 592 -20.39 -38.03 5.57
C ASP A 592 -19.17 -37.63 4.74
N ILE A 593 -19.45 -37.12 3.54
CA ILE A 593 -18.45 -36.67 2.57
C ILE A 593 -17.52 -35.65 3.22
N PHE A 594 -18.01 -34.83 4.16
CA PHE A 594 -17.18 -33.87 4.87
C PHE A 594 -16.29 -34.55 5.91
N ALA A 595 -16.77 -35.57 6.63
CA ALA A 595 -15.91 -36.38 7.51
C ALA A 595 -14.85 -37.16 6.73
N GLN A 596 -15.16 -37.69 5.55
CA GLN A 596 -14.19 -38.37 4.69
C GLN A 596 -13.16 -37.40 4.10
N ILE A 597 -13.59 -36.21 3.67
CA ILE A 597 -12.68 -35.13 3.26
C ILE A 597 -11.81 -34.71 4.44
N GLU A 598 -12.35 -34.58 5.65
CA GLU A 598 -11.61 -34.17 6.85
C GLU A 598 -10.57 -35.21 7.29
N VAL A 599 -10.89 -36.51 7.18
CA VAL A 599 -9.93 -37.60 7.43
C VAL A 599 -8.82 -37.64 6.38
N ASN A 600 -9.15 -37.44 5.10
CA ASN A 600 -8.14 -37.35 4.04
C ASN A 600 -7.28 -36.08 4.18
N GLU A 601 -7.88 -34.95 4.59
CA GLU A 601 -7.17 -33.70 4.85
C GLU A 601 -6.28 -33.76 6.09
N ARG A 602 -6.63 -34.51 7.14
CA ARG A 602 -5.71 -34.75 8.27
C ARG A 602 -4.44 -35.45 7.82
N LYS A 603 -4.57 -36.43 6.91
CA LYS A 603 -3.42 -37.13 6.31
C LYS A 603 -2.60 -36.21 5.39
N VAL A 604 -3.25 -35.33 4.64
CA VAL A 604 -2.58 -34.35 3.76
C VAL A 604 -1.92 -33.23 4.56
N ARG A 605 -2.55 -32.70 5.63
CA ARG A 605 -1.96 -31.71 6.54
C ARG A 605 -0.73 -32.25 7.26
N GLN A 606 -0.76 -33.50 7.72
CA GLN A 606 0.43 -34.13 8.29
C GLN A 606 1.57 -34.19 7.27
N LYS A 607 1.29 -34.59 6.02
CA LYS A 607 2.30 -34.59 4.94
C LYS A 607 2.81 -33.19 4.56
N ALA A 608 1.92 -32.21 4.50
CA ALA A 608 2.24 -30.82 4.17
C ALA A 608 3.03 -30.12 5.29
N GLN A 609 2.76 -30.44 6.56
CA GLN A 609 3.58 -29.97 7.69
C GLN A 609 5.01 -30.53 7.64
N THR A 610 5.19 -31.77 7.19
CA THR A 610 6.53 -32.36 6.99
C THR A 610 7.27 -31.74 5.80
N LEU A 611 6.56 -31.27 4.77
CA LEU A 611 7.12 -30.57 3.61
C LEU A 611 7.42 -29.09 3.89
N ALA A 612 6.54 -28.39 4.62
CA ALA A 612 6.69 -26.98 4.98
C ALA A 612 7.86 -26.71 5.97
N GLN A 613 8.38 -27.77 6.61
CA GLN A 613 9.63 -27.74 7.39
C GLN A 613 10.89 -27.87 6.51
N LYS A 614 10.75 -28.19 5.23
CA LYS A 614 11.86 -28.44 4.28
C LYS A 614 11.95 -27.46 3.12
N GLU A 615 11.00 -26.53 2.97
CA GLU A 615 11.02 -25.55 1.89
C GLU A 615 11.88 -24.33 2.23
N LEU A 616 12.87 -24.09 1.37
CA LEU A 616 13.60 -22.82 1.20
C LEU A 616 12.66 -21.76 0.54
N PRO A 617 12.97 -20.46 0.65
CA PRO A 617 12.00 -19.39 0.40
C PRO A 617 11.45 -19.34 -1.03
N VAL A 618 10.18 -18.92 -1.09
CA VAL A 618 9.33 -18.74 -2.27
C VAL A 618 9.92 -17.71 -3.23
N ASP A 619 9.82 -18.03 -4.52
CA ASP A 619 10.28 -17.23 -5.66
C ASP A 619 9.49 -15.93 -5.80
N GLU A 620 10.20 -14.79 -5.73
CA GLU A 620 9.67 -13.42 -5.69
C GLU A 620 9.11 -12.94 -7.05
N GLU A 621 9.23 -13.75 -8.10
CA GLU A 621 8.78 -13.43 -9.46
C GLU A 621 7.29 -13.75 -9.71
N GLU A 622 6.67 -14.66 -8.96
CA GLU A 622 5.31 -15.14 -9.28
C GLU A 622 4.20 -14.12 -8.93
N GLU A 623 4.40 -13.29 -7.90
CA GLU A 623 3.52 -12.16 -7.55
C GLU A 623 3.49 -11.06 -8.64
N MET A 624 4.46 -11.06 -9.55
CA MET A 624 4.62 -10.01 -10.57
C MET A 624 3.75 -10.22 -11.81
N LYS A 625 3.36 -11.46 -12.13
CA LYS A 625 2.59 -11.75 -13.35
C LYS A 625 1.17 -11.18 -13.31
N ASP A 626 0.53 -11.19 -12.15
CA ASP A 626 -0.85 -10.70 -12.02
C ASP A 626 -0.97 -9.16 -12.07
N LEU A 627 0.14 -8.43 -11.94
CA LEU A 627 0.15 -6.95 -11.93
C LEU A 627 0.69 -6.33 -13.23
N LEU A 628 1.56 -7.03 -13.97
CA LEU A 628 2.15 -6.50 -15.22
C LEU A 628 1.25 -6.67 -16.45
N ASP A 629 0.21 -7.50 -16.39
CA ASP A 629 -0.70 -7.75 -17.52
C ASP A 629 -1.67 -6.58 -17.84
N PHE A 630 -1.55 -5.44 -17.16
CA PHE A 630 -2.44 -4.27 -17.37
C PHE A 630 -1.74 -2.97 -17.81
N ALA A 631 -0.44 -3.01 -18.14
CA ALA A 631 0.25 -1.87 -18.76
C ALA A 631 0.17 -1.96 -20.30
N ASP A 632 -0.92 -1.43 -20.87
CA ASP A 632 -1.07 -1.30 -22.32
C ASP A 632 -0.02 -0.31 -22.88
N ILE A 633 0.93 -0.83 -23.66
CA ILE A 633 1.96 -0.07 -24.35
C ILE A 633 1.37 0.48 -25.65
N THR A 634 1.27 1.80 -25.78
CA THR A 634 1.20 2.45 -27.10
C THR A 634 1.89 3.81 -27.08
N TYR A 635 3.02 3.89 -27.78
CA TYR A 635 3.76 5.11 -28.05
C TYR A 635 3.49 5.54 -29.50
N ARG A 636 2.93 6.75 -29.70
CA ARG A 636 3.09 7.53 -30.94
C ARG A 636 3.70 8.86 -30.55
N GLN A 637 4.99 9.05 -30.83
CA GLN A 637 5.65 10.34 -30.73
C GLN A 637 5.26 11.22 -31.92
N HIS A 638 4.50 12.28 -31.67
CA HIS A 638 4.55 13.47 -32.49
C HIS A 638 5.61 14.41 -31.90
N LYS A 639 6.73 14.55 -32.60
CA LYS A 639 7.71 15.62 -32.37
C LYS A 639 7.56 16.67 -33.47
N ASN A 640 6.88 17.76 -33.15
CA ASN A 640 7.18 19.06 -33.72
C ASN A 640 7.95 19.81 -32.64
N ASN A 641 9.20 20.18 -32.92
CA ASN A 641 9.72 21.48 -32.49
C ASN A 641 10.95 21.84 -33.31
N VAL A 642 10.76 22.94 -34.02
CA VAL A 642 11.76 23.80 -34.63
C VAL A 642 12.67 24.34 -33.52
N LEU A 643 13.98 24.29 -33.70
CA LEU A 643 14.89 25.19 -32.98
C LEU A 643 16.00 25.69 -33.91
N ILE A 644 16.18 27.00 -33.88
CA ILE A 644 17.10 27.82 -34.65
C ILE A 644 18.50 27.78 -34.02
N LYS A 645 19.51 27.85 -34.90
CA LYS A 645 20.97 27.74 -34.73
C LYS A 645 21.66 28.82 -33.89
N GLY A 646 22.84 28.45 -33.36
CA GLY A 646 24.09 29.24 -33.38
C GLY A 646 25.27 28.44 -32.76
N GLN A 647 26.27 27.90 -33.51
CA GLN A 647 27.50 28.49 -34.09
C GLN A 647 28.62 28.77 -33.05
N TYR A 648 29.92 28.45 -33.15
CA TYR A 648 30.96 28.12 -34.17
C TYR A 648 32.07 27.25 -33.47
N GLY A 649 33.03 26.52 -34.06
CA GLY A 649 33.65 26.44 -35.41
C GLY A 649 34.73 25.31 -35.44
N PRO A 650 35.72 25.30 -36.36
CA PRO A 650 35.62 24.53 -37.62
C PRO A 650 36.78 23.55 -37.87
N ALA A 651 36.52 22.45 -38.62
CA ALA A 651 37.54 21.74 -39.39
C ALA A 651 36.94 21.10 -40.67
N GLN A 652 37.32 21.71 -41.80
CA GLN A 652 37.43 21.22 -43.18
C GLN A 652 36.51 20.09 -43.71
N MET A 653 35.68 20.47 -44.70
CA MET A 653 35.10 19.57 -45.70
C MET A 653 36.05 19.39 -46.88
N LEU A 654 36.25 18.15 -47.31
CA LEU A 654 36.56 17.79 -48.69
C LEU A 654 35.81 16.50 -49.04
N ALA A 655 35.24 16.49 -50.24
CA ALA A 655 34.15 15.62 -50.65
C ALA A 655 34.61 14.25 -51.18
N THR A 656 33.63 13.34 -51.19
CA THR A 656 33.47 12.11 -51.99
C THR A 656 34.38 10.91 -51.68
N VAL A 657 33.77 9.83 -51.17
CA VAL A 657 33.59 8.54 -51.85
C VAL A 657 32.52 7.74 -51.08
N ARG A 658 31.62 7.09 -51.84
CA ARG A 658 30.53 6.21 -51.40
C ARG A 658 31.03 5.11 -50.45
N SER A 659 30.34 4.92 -49.32
CA SER A 659 30.33 3.65 -48.60
C SER A 659 28.88 3.27 -48.23
N SER A 660 28.45 2.17 -48.81
CA SER A 660 27.21 1.45 -48.54
C SER A 660 27.25 0.80 -47.16
N ALA A 661 26.36 1.20 -46.27
CA ALA A 661 26.01 0.46 -45.06
C ALA A 661 24.50 0.16 -45.09
N PRO A 662 24.08 -1.06 -45.50
CA PRO A 662 22.69 -1.49 -45.38
C PRO A 662 22.34 -1.74 -43.92
N SER A 663 21.17 -1.27 -43.53
CA SER A 663 20.60 -1.32 -42.19
C SER A 663 20.46 -2.75 -41.65
N MET A 664 21.03 -2.98 -40.47
CA MET A 664 20.88 -4.19 -39.66
C MET A 664 19.42 -4.60 -39.36
N SER A 665 18.42 -3.73 -39.61
CA SER A 665 17.00 -4.05 -39.43
C SER A 665 16.44 -5.00 -40.50
N ALA A 666 16.90 -4.91 -41.75
CA ALA A 666 16.35 -5.73 -42.84
C ALA A 666 16.73 -7.22 -42.74
N SER A 667 17.87 -7.51 -42.10
CA SER A 667 18.35 -8.88 -41.85
C SER A 667 17.52 -9.60 -40.78
N TYR A 668 17.16 -8.88 -39.70
CA TYR A 668 16.42 -9.45 -38.57
C TYR A 668 14.98 -9.78 -38.96
N THR A 669 14.32 -8.90 -39.73
CA THR A 669 12.96 -9.11 -40.20
C THR A 669 12.86 -10.30 -41.16
N ARG A 670 13.85 -10.46 -42.05
CA ARG A 670 13.93 -11.64 -42.94
C ARG A 670 14.19 -12.92 -42.18
N LEU A 671 15.08 -12.90 -41.20
CA LEU A 671 15.38 -14.07 -40.36
C LEU A 671 14.14 -14.49 -39.55
N PHE A 672 13.42 -13.52 -38.97
CA PHE A 672 12.18 -13.76 -38.23
C PHE A 672 11.08 -14.37 -39.11
N LEU A 673 10.90 -13.86 -40.34
CA LEU A 673 9.93 -14.40 -41.29
C LEU A 673 10.28 -15.82 -41.73
N ILE A 674 11.55 -16.09 -42.05
CA ILE A 674 12.01 -17.44 -42.42
C ILE A 674 11.77 -18.41 -41.26
N LEU A 675 12.09 -18.03 -40.03
CA LEU A 675 11.92 -18.89 -38.86
C LEU A 675 10.44 -19.25 -38.63
N ASN A 676 9.54 -18.28 -38.74
CA ASN A 676 8.10 -18.50 -38.59
C ASN A 676 7.53 -19.39 -39.70
N ILE A 677 7.98 -19.21 -40.95
CA ILE A 677 7.58 -20.05 -42.07
C ILE A 677 8.04 -21.50 -41.86
N VAL A 678 9.28 -21.71 -41.40
CA VAL A 678 9.79 -23.06 -41.10
C VAL A 678 8.99 -23.72 -39.97
N ILE A 679 8.72 -23.00 -38.88
CA ILE A 679 7.93 -23.51 -37.75
C ILE A 679 6.52 -23.89 -38.20
N PHE A 680 5.90 -23.08 -39.06
CA PHE A 680 4.59 -23.38 -39.63
C PHE A 680 4.59 -24.70 -40.43
N PHE A 681 5.58 -24.90 -41.32
CA PHE A 681 5.66 -26.15 -42.11
C PHE A 681 5.98 -27.37 -41.25
N VAL A 682 6.76 -27.23 -40.18
CA VAL A 682 7.02 -28.32 -39.22
C VAL A 682 5.74 -28.68 -38.46
N MET A 683 4.99 -27.69 -37.97
CA MET A 683 3.70 -27.88 -37.31
C MET A 683 2.67 -28.51 -38.26
N LEU A 684 2.65 -28.11 -39.53
CA LEU A 684 1.81 -28.67 -40.58
C LEU A 684 2.13 -30.15 -40.82
N ALA A 685 3.41 -30.50 -40.93
CA ALA A 685 3.86 -31.88 -41.11
C ALA A 685 3.53 -32.75 -39.88
N MET A 686 3.67 -32.21 -38.67
CA MET A 686 3.27 -32.89 -37.43
C MET A 686 1.74 -33.11 -37.36
N GLN A 687 0.93 -32.12 -37.77
CA GLN A 687 -0.52 -32.29 -37.80
C GLN A 687 -0.98 -33.28 -38.87
N LEU A 688 -0.40 -33.26 -40.07
CA LEU A 688 -0.72 -34.21 -41.16
C LEU A 688 -0.34 -35.65 -40.80
N THR A 689 0.76 -35.86 -40.09
CA THR A 689 1.17 -37.19 -39.60
C THR A 689 0.29 -37.69 -38.45
N TRP A 690 -0.21 -36.80 -37.58
CA TRP A 690 -1.16 -37.17 -36.51
C TRP A 690 -2.56 -37.49 -37.05
N PHE A 691 -3.00 -36.84 -38.13
CA PHE A 691 -4.36 -36.98 -38.67
C PHE A 691 -4.60 -38.19 -39.59
N GLN A 692 -3.57 -38.97 -39.94
CA GLN A 692 -3.75 -40.28 -40.59
C GLN A 692 -4.56 -41.27 -39.74
N LYS A 693 -4.86 -40.96 -38.47
CA LYS A 693 -5.65 -41.79 -37.55
C LYS A 693 -7.09 -41.29 -37.26
N ALA A 694 -7.57 -40.22 -37.88
CA ALA A 694 -8.91 -39.68 -37.59
C ALA A 694 -10.01 -40.20 -38.55
N LYS A 695 -11.14 -40.65 -37.97
CA LYS A 695 -12.22 -41.44 -38.64
C LYS A 695 -13.34 -40.64 -39.34
N SER A 696 -13.21 -39.33 -39.58
CA SER A 696 -14.32 -38.52 -40.15
C SER A 696 -13.87 -37.59 -41.28
N LEU A 697 -14.52 -37.74 -42.44
CA LEU A 697 -14.25 -37.01 -43.69
C LEU A 697 -14.56 -35.50 -43.60
N HIS A 698 -15.42 -35.10 -42.66
CA HIS A 698 -15.87 -33.71 -42.51
C HIS A 698 -14.84 -32.85 -41.76
N SER A 699 -14.20 -33.41 -40.72
CA SER A 699 -13.11 -32.73 -40.00
C SER A 699 -11.87 -32.53 -40.89
N GLN A 700 -11.60 -33.47 -41.80
CA GLN A 700 -10.51 -33.34 -42.77
C GLN A 700 -10.75 -32.17 -43.73
N ARG A 701 -11.97 -32.01 -44.27
CA ARG A 701 -12.31 -30.90 -45.18
C ARG A 701 -12.21 -29.52 -44.52
N CYS A 702 -12.63 -29.40 -43.27
CA CYS A 702 -12.52 -28.15 -42.52
C CYS A 702 -11.04 -27.79 -42.24
N LEU A 703 -10.22 -28.78 -41.88
CA LEU A 703 -8.79 -28.60 -41.70
C LEU A 703 -8.11 -28.16 -43.00
N TYR A 704 -8.38 -28.84 -44.12
CA TYR A 704 -7.81 -28.45 -45.42
C TYR A 704 -8.22 -27.04 -45.86
N ALA A 705 -9.45 -26.60 -45.53
CA ALA A 705 -9.88 -25.24 -45.80
C ALA A 705 -9.10 -24.20 -44.96
N VAL A 706 -8.89 -24.46 -43.68
CA VAL A 706 -8.08 -23.60 -42.80
C VAL A 706 -6.62 -23.53 -43.28
N LEU A 707 -6.04 -24.69 -43.65
CA LEU A 707 -4.67 -24.76 -44.15
C LEU A 707 -4.49 -24.04 -45.49
N LEU A 708 -5.50 -24.07 -46.36
CA LEU A 708 -5.50 -23.32 -47.61
C LEU A 708 -5.52 -21.81 -47.35
N ILE A 709 -6.36 -21.36 -46.40
CA ILE A 709 -6.45 -19.95 -46.02
C ILE A 709 -5.13 -19.45 -45.43
N ASP A 710 -4.53 -20.20 -44.50
CA ASP A 710 -3.24 -19.82 -43.90
C ASP A 710 -2.11 -19.81 -44.93
N SER A 711 -2.11 -20.77 -45.88
CA SER A 711 -1.15 -20.78 -46.99
C SER A 711 -1.31 -19.56 -47.90
N CYS A 712 -2.54 -19.13 -48.17
CA CYS A 712 -2.82 -17.92 -48.93
C CYS A 712 -2.34 -16.66 -48.19
N ILE A 713 -2.54 -16.57 -46.88
CA ILE A 713 -2.08 -15.44 -46.05
C ILE A 713 -0.54 -15.35 -46.06
N LEU A 714 0.16 -16.48 -45.93
CA LEU A 714 1.62 -16.54 -45.99
C LEU A 714 2.17 -16.17 -47.37
N LEU A 715 1.51 -16.59 -48.45
CA LEU A 715 1.86 -16.18 -49.83
C LEU A 715 1.64 -14.68 -50.04
N TRP A 716 0.59 -14.11 -49.45
CA TRP A 716 0.32 -12.68 -49.48
C TRP A 716 1.38 -11.88 -48.71
N LEU A 717 1.77 -12.33 -47.53
CA LEU A 717 2.85 -11.73 -46.75
C LEU A 717 4.20 -11.81 -47.48
N TYR A 718 4.49 -12.94 -48.13
CA TYR A 718 5.70 -13.10 -48.94
C TYR A 718 5.70 -12.17 -50.17
N SER A 719 4.57 -12.09 -50.89
CA SER A 719 4.41 -11.20 -52.04
C SER A 719 4.50 -9.72 -51.65
N SER A 720 3.98 -9.34 -50.48
CA SER A 720 4.06 -7.97 -49.97
C SER A 720 5.49 -7.59 -49.58
N CYS A 721 6.29 -8.53 -49.11
CA CYS A 721 7.72 -8.33 -48.77
C CYS A 721 8.67 -8.29 -49.99
N SER A 722 8.19 -8.63 -51.20
CA SER A 722 9.01 -8.64 -52.42
C SER A 722 9.01 -7.29 -53.16
N GLN A 723 8.15 -6.34 -52.78
CA GLN A 723 8.18 -4.99 -53.32
C GLN A 723 9.03 -4.10 -52.39
N SER A 724 9.97 -3.39 -53.00
CA SER A 724 11.20 -2.89 -52.41
C SER A 724 11.02 -1.72 -51.43
N GLN A 725 10.51 -1.99 -50.23
CA GLN A 725 10.78 -1.26 -48.98
C GLN A 725 9.99 -1.93 -47.85
N CYS A 726 10.54 -3.03 -47.32
CA CYS A 726 10.07 -3.65 -46.09
C CYS A 726 11.06 -3.39 -44.95
#